data_AF-A0A3A0BJ31-F1
#
_entry.id   AF-A0A3A0BJ31-F1
#
_cell.length_a   1.000
_cell.length_b   1.000
_cell.length_c   1.000
_cell.angle_alpha   90.00
_cell.angle_beta   90.00
_cell.angle_gamma   90.00
#
_symmetry.space_group_name_H-M   'P 1'
#
loop_
_entity.id
_entity.type
_entity.pdbx_description
1 polymer ?
#
loop_
_entity_poly.entity_id
_entity_poly.type
_entity_poly.pdbx_seq_one_letter_code
_entity_poly.pdbx_strand_id
1 'polypeptide(L)'
;MIGNSLTTNSAAGNQIAVFIDFENVALWAEQEFIDFELTPLMEYLQSRGPVVIKRVYGDWSRFSHYREELMNNSVDLVQIYSVRAGKNRADIRMALDAMETAITRPQIQTFVIVSGDSDFGPLVVKLREYSRYTLGIGPRDVTHPLLVKACDEFIYLEAVLGEMHDLHEMSQPTATDNETARTLLAKALNVHAQRGELPVLAAKLKQTMLLMDSAFNEANFGYSQFKNWLETNIDLISLFLKDMQLYVAPKDYAVPGDLDLRPWEGSGTGLTSNGHSQGGNGSKPAAITAATALQSAPVDPATQKLTLRLQYKQIFNRLKMTSVDFSTRRDVLRDIYRELSERPNQRTTDDLLEELCLRYEAQGLIRSKTTLRQIWQMGFRQRAFDYNDQVASVHVPVRLADEIDSEAAFVQRAESGFVYAVINAGLDIDKEELAMILLNARDQGDYIQSLLDDLEERGLITYEDKRYGLPGHSAIPFADEPALQLIRYDIEHVQLPDTLPRTQEKARSLAKTAMLQRSQDFAASARSYLFACRLQWDAVEAGDPGASLEDLRWYMASYASVKAGELSQIHRDYANSRPYYLAFFNLVQEDDPLWSRMRGLINPMLSYYWVNAWRELGLTAANPSHNTTSPAEIAVNAANHQNPELQRLWFAMTQGLAEANPGLLRRVANQIRLSRSDSPIYAQVADTIEQMLMA
;
A
#
# COMPACT_ATOMS: atom_id res chain seq x y z
N MET A 1 -64.91 8.89 -0.32
CA MET A 1 -64.17 8.02 0.62
C MET A 1 -63.32 7.05 -0.20
N ILE A 2 -62.05 7.36 -0.42
CA ILE A 2 -61.06 6.37 -0.87
C ILE A 2 -59.78 6.73 -0.11
N GLY A 3 -59.38 5.85 0.80
CA GLY A 3 -58.39 6.12 1.83
C GLY A 3 -56.96 6.14 1.31
N ASN A 4 -56.17 7.04 1.90
CA ASN A 4 -54.72 6.97 1.94
C ASN A 4 -54.29 5.65 2.59
N SER A 5 -53.65 4.76 1.83
CA SER A 5 -52.75 3.76 2.39
C SER A 5 -51.33 4.29 2.26
N LEU A 6 -50.84 4.88 3.35
CA LEU A 6 -49.42 5.08 3.58
C LEU A 6 -48.79 3.69 3.76
N THR A 7 -48.26 3.12 2.68
CA THR A 7 -47.38 1.94 2.79
C THR A 7 -46.02 2.42 3.26
N THR A 8 -45.79 2.19 4.55
CA THR A 8 -44.48 2.06 5.18
C THR A 8 -43.57 1.15 4.35
N ASN A 9 -42.65 1.71 3.57
CA ASN A 9 -41.61 0.90 2.92
C ASN A 9 -40.35 0.96 3.79
N SER A 10 -40.38 0.17 4.86
CA SER A 10 -39.25 -0.10 5.75
C SER A 10 -38.33 -1.15 5.12
N ALA A 11 -37.05 -0.80 4.92
CA ALA A 11 -35.90 -1.70 4.95
C ALA A 11 -35.86 -2.93 4.00
N ALA A 12 -36.14 -2.74 2.70
CA ALA A 12 -35.65 -3.69 1.69
C ALA A 12 -34.28 -3.19 1.20
N GLY A 13 -33.19 -3.85 1.61
CA GLY A 13 -31.83 -3.51 1.18
C GLY A 13 -31.72 -3.51 -0.35
N ASN A 14 -31.07 -2.49 -0.91
CA ASN A 14 -30.87 -2.37 -2.36
C ASN A 14 -30.07 -3.57 -2.87
N GLN A 15 -30.68 -4.41 -3.70
CA GLN A 15 -29.99 -5.57 -4.28
C GLN A 15 -28.92 -5.11 -5.27
N ILE A 16 -27.77 -5.77 -5.19
CA ILE A 16 -26.57 -5.43 -5.93
C ILE A 16 -26.29 -6.51 -6.99
N ALA A 17 -26.03 -6.08 -8.22
CA ALA A 17 -25.44 -6.93 -9.26
C ALA A 17 -24.01 -6.46 -9.55
N VAL A 18 -23.08 -7.41 -9.59
CA VAL A 18 -21.65 -7.19 -9.79
C VAL A 18 -21.21 -7.85 -11.08
N PHE A 19 -20.60 -7.04 -11.95
CA PHE A 19 -20.04 -7.46 -13.23
C PHE A 19 -18.56 -7.08 -13.26
N ILE A 20 -17.70 -8.08 -13.40
CA ILE A 20 -16.25 -7.93 -13.29
C ILE A 20 -15.58 -8.27 -14.61
N ASP A 21 -14.85 -7.31 -15.14
CA ASP A 21 -13.93 -7.51 -16.25
C ASP A 21 -12.62 -8.09 -15.71
N PHE A 22 -12.52 -9.42 -15.73
CA PHE A 22 -11.38 -10.10 -15.12
C PHE A 22 -10.12 -9.90 -15.92
N GLU A 23 -10.20 -9.82 -17.24
CA GLU A 23 -9.00 -9.63 -18.04
C GLU A 23 -8.37 -8.28 -17.72
N ASN A 24 -9.16 -7.22 -17.57
CA ASN A 24 -8.65 -5.89 -17.21
C ASN A 24 -8.06 -5.87 -15.79
N VAL A 25 -8.77 -6.44 -14.81
CA VAL A 25 -8.32 -6.46 -13.41
C VAL A 25 -7.11 -7.39 -13.22
N ALA A 26 -7.12 -8.58 -13.82
CA ALA A 26 -6.01 -9.53 -13.73
C ALA A 26 -4.79 -9.06 -14.51
N LEU A 27 -4.95 -8.39 -15.67
CA LEU A 27 -3.81 -7.79 -16.37
C LEU A 27 -3.17 -6.68 -15.53
N TRP A 28 -3.95 -5.82 -14.88
CA TRP A 28 -3.42 -4.85 -13.94
C TRP A 28 -2.72 -5.54 -12.76
N ALA A 29 -3.33 -6.55 -12.15
CA ALA A 29 -2.74 -7.29 -11.04
C ALA A 29 -1.45 -8.03 -11.44
N GLU A 30 -1.41 -8.64 -12.62
CA GLU A 30 -0.21 -9.26 -13.22
C GLU A 30 0.88 -8.22 -13.51
N GLN A 31 0.51 -7.02 -13.96
CA GLN A 31 1.44 -5.92 -14.24
C GLN A 31 2.04 -5.33 -12.95
N GLU A 32 1.21 -5.18 -11.91
CA GLU A 32 1.60 -4.66 -10.60
C GLU A 32 2.14 -5.75 -9.65
N PHE A 33 2.16 -7.02 -10.09
CA PHE A 33 2.54 -8.19 -9.30
C PHE A 33 1.80 -8.31 -7.96
N ILE A 34 0.49 -8.10 -8.01
CA ILE A 34 -0.42 -8.27 -6.88
C ILE A 34 -1.18 -9.58 -7.12
N ASP A 35 -1.26 -10.44 -6.10
CA ASP A 35 -2.22 -11.53 -6.10
C ASP A 35 -3.60 -10.91 -5.87
N PHE A 36 -4.40 -10.81 -6.93
CA PHE A 36 -5.73 -10.22 -6.84
C PHE A 36 -6.66 -11.14 -6.05
N GLU A 37 -6.81 -10.87 -4.75
CA GLU A 37 -7.78 -11.53 -3.91
C GLU A 37 -9.18 -10.93 -4.15
N LEU A 38 -10.12 -11.75 -4.60
CA LEU A 38 -11.50 -11.33 -4.82
C LEU A 38 -12.27 -11.24 -3.49
N THR A 39 -11.83 -11.98 -2.48
CA THR A 39 -12.54 -12.12 -1.20
C THR A 39 -12.77 -10.77 -0.49
N PRO A 40 -11.77 -9.89 -0.31
CA PRO A 40 -11.99 -8.56 0.30
C PRO A 40 -12.95 -7.68 -0.50
N LEU A 41 -12.88 -7.73 -1.84
CA LEU A 41 -13.82 -7.04 -2.73
C LEU A 41 -15.24 -7.52 -2.53
N MET A 42 -15.44 -8.83 -2.39
CA MET A 42 -16.76 -9.41 -2.15
C MET A 42 -17.29 -9.08 -0.76
N GLU A 43 -16.46 -9.08 0.28
CA GLU A 43 -16.85 -8.68 1.64
C GLU A 43 -17.27 -7.22 1.69
N TYR A 44 -16.50 -6.33 1.06
CA TYR A 44 -16.84 -4.92 0.93
C TYR A 44 -18.18 -4.70 0.23
N LEU A 45 -18.42 -5.38 -0.90
CA LEU A 45 -19.67 -5.27 -1.63
C LEU A 45 -20.86 -5.82 -0.82
N GLN A 46 -20.66 -6.91 -0.08
CA GLN A 46 -21.67 -7.47 0.82
C GLN A 46 -22.00 -6.53 1.98
N SER A 47 -21.03 -5.74 2.47
CA SER A 47 -21.27 -4.72 3.50
C SER A 47 -22.20 -3.60 3.04
N ARG A 48 -22.28 -3.35 1.72
CA ARG A 48 -23.14 -2.32 1.12
C ARG A 48 -24.57 -2.78 0.85
N GLY A 49 -24.79 -4.09 0.77
CA GLY A 49 -26.10 -4.65 0.52
C GLY A 49 -26.06 -6.09 0.00
N PRO A 50 -27.22 -6.74 -0.14
CA PRO A 50 -27.30 -8.12 -0.63
C PRO A 50 -26.84 -8.19 -2.09
N VAL A 51 -25.69 -8.83 -2.31
CA VAL A 51 -25.15 -9.12 -3.64
C VAL A 51 -25.82 -10.36 -4.20
N VAL A 52 -26.70 -10.18 -5.19
CA VAL A 52 -27.55 -11.25 -5.75
C VAL A 52 -27.06 -11.78 -7.10
N ILE A 53 -26.21 -11.03 -7.79
CA ILE A 53 -25.55 -11.45 -9.03
C ILE A 53 -24.07 -11.12 -8.89
N LYS A 54 -23.22 -12.12 -9.12
CA LYS A 54 -21.76 -12.00 -9.17
C LYS A 54 -21.29 -12.69 -10.44
N ARG A 55 -20.90 -11.91 -11.45
CA ARG A 55 -20.41 -12.46 -12.72
C ARG A 55 -19.04 -11.91 -13.03
N VAL A 56 -18.16 -12.80 -13.42
CA VAL A 56 -16.81 -12.46 -13.83
C VAL A 56 -16.59 -12.95 -15.26
N TYR A 57 -16.05 -12.07 -16.10
CA TYR A 57 -15.86 -12.30 -17.53
C TYR A 57 -14.38 -12.43 -17.84
N GLY A 58 -13.97 -13.54 -18.42
CA GLY A 58 -12.57 -13.75 -18.80
C GLY A 58 -12.32 -15.07 -19.53
N ASP A 59 -11.10 -15.24 -20.03
CA ASP A 59 -10.65 -16.51 -20.57
C ASP A 59 -10.16 -17.43 -19.44
N TRP A 60 -11.03 -18.25 -18.88
CA TRP A 60 -10.68 -19.13 -17.76
C TRP A 60 -9.67 -20.20 -18.14
N SER A 61 -9.39 -20.43 -19.42
CA SER A 61 -8.27 -21.29 -19.83
C SER A 61 -6.91 -20.66 -19.49
N ARG A 62 -6.83 -19.33 -19.48
CA ARG A 62 -5.66 -18.55 -19.06
C ARG A 62 -5.61 -18.36 -17.54
N PHE A 63 -6.75 -18.03 -16.92
CA PHE A 63 -6.82 -17.68 -15.49
C PHE A 63 -7.30 -18.84 -14.61
N SER A 64 -6.78 -20.05 -14.86
CA SER A 64 -7.27 -21.27 -14.20
C SER A 64 -7.01 -21.29 -12.69
N HIS A 65 -5.96 -20.62 -12.23
CA HIS A 65 -5.51 -20.63 -10.83
C HIS A 65 -6.46 -19.84 -9.91
N TYR A 66 -7.18 -18.85 -10.44
CA TYR A 66 -8.19 -18.07 -9.70
C TYR A 66 -9.54 -18.78 -9.58
N ARG A 67 -9.76 -19.89 -10.32
CA ARG A 67 -11.08 -20.54 -10.39
C ARG A 67 -11.56 -21.01 -9.03
N GLU A 68 -10.67 -21.60 -8.23
CA GLU A 68 -11.04 -22.13 -6.92
C GLU A 68 -11.52 -21.03 -5.97
N GLU A 69 -10.77 -19.92 -5.86
CA GLU A 69 -11.16 -18.77 -5.04
C GLU A 69 -12.48 -18.14 -5.51
N LEU A 70 -12.64 -17.94 -6.82
CA LEU A 70 -13.85 -17.36 -7.40
C LEU A 70 -15.07 -18.26 -7.19
N MET A 71 -14.90 -19.58 -7.32
CA MET A 71 -15.95 -20.57 -7.04
C MET A 71 -16.31 -20.60 -5.55
N ASN A 72 -15.33 -20.52 -4.65
CA ASN A 72 -15.54 -20.45 -3.20
C ASN A 72 -16.36 -19.21 -2.81
N ASN A 73 -16.22 -18.10 -3.56
CA ASN A 73 -17.01 -16.88 -3.39
C ASN A 73 -18.41 -16.92 -4.05
N SER A 74 -18.81 -18.07 -4.60
CA SER A 74 -20.07 -18.27 -5.35
C SER A 74 -20.22 -17.30 -6.53
N VAL A 75 -19.16 -17.15 -7.32
CA VAL A 75 -19.12 -16.25 -8.46
C VAL A 75 -19.31 -17.02 -9.77
N ASP A 76 -20.21 -16.53 -10.63
CA ASP A 76 -20.44 -17.11 -11.95
C ASP A 76 -19.29 -16.77 -12.89
N LEU A 77 -18.53 -17.80 -13.29
CA LEU A 77 -17.43 -17.70 -14.24
C LEU A 77 -17.96 -17.73 -15.68
N VAL A 78 -17.99 -16.57 -16.35
CA VAL A 78 -18.42 -16.46 -17.76
C VAL A 78 -17.20 -16.62 -18.66
N GLN A 79 -17.11 -17.75 -19.36
CA GLN A 79 -16.01 -18.03 -20.28
C GLN A 79 -16.10 -17.18 -21.55
N ILE A 80 -15.02 -16.44 -21.85
CA ILE A 80 -14.82 -15.69 -23.09
C ILE A 80 -13.57 -16.22 -23.78
N TYR A 81 -13.73 -16.92 -24.92
CA TYR A 81 -12.58 -17.49 -25.64
C TYR A 81 -11.81 -16.42 -26.44
N SER A 82 -10.53 -16.24 -26.12
CA SER A 82 -9.64 -15.32 -26.85
C SER A 82 -9.07 -15.95 -28.12
N VAL A 83 -9.80 -15.83 -29.23
CA VAL A 83 -9.38 -16.39 -30.54
C VAL A 83 -8.33 -15.51 -31.26
N ARG A 84 -8.16 -14.23 -30.87
CA ARG A 84 -7.12 -13.27 -31.37
C ARG A 84 -7.00 -12.10 -30.38
N ALA A 85 -5.79 -11.60 -30.15
CA ALA A 85 -5.53 -10.40 -29.34
C ALA A 85 -6.23 -9.15 -29.94
N GLY A 86 -6.92 -8.37 -29.09
CA GLY A 86 -7.50 -7.06 -29.45
C GLY A 86 -8.98 -7.04 -29.86
N LYS A 87 -9.86 -7.87 -29.28
CA LYS A 87 -11.32 -7.77 -29.49
C LYS A 87 -12.08 -7.67 -28.17
N ASN A 88 -12.84 -6.58 -27.99
CA ASN A 88 -13.76 -6.22 -26.89
C ASN A 88 -14.94 -7.21 -26.66
N ARG A 89 -14.71 -8.53 -26.71
CA ARG A 89 -15.76 -9.54 -26.57
C ARG A 89 -16.25 -9.66 -25.14
N ALA A 90 -15.34 -9.56 -24.17
CA ALA A 90 -15.69 -9.54 -22.76
C ALA A 90 -16.59 -8.32 -22.48
N ASP A 91 -16.17 -7.13 -22.92
CA ASP A 91 -16.88 -5.86 -22.70
C ASP A 91 -18.28 -5.88 -23.31
N ILE A 92 -18.41 -6.33 -24.57
CA ILE A 92 -19.71 -6.46 -25.24
C ILE A 92 -20.61 -7.45 -24.48
N ARG A 93 -20.08 -8.60 -24.10
CA ARG A 93 -20.87 -9.63 -23.41
C ARG A 93 -21.32 -9.15 -22.03
N MET A 94 -20.41 -8.54 -21.28
CA MET A 94 -20.68 -7.96 -19.97
C MET A 94 -21.73 -6.85 -20.06
N ALA A 95 -21.63 -5.95 -21.05
CA ALA A 95 -22.62 -4.89 -21.26
C ALA A 95 -24.01 -5.43 -21.59
N LEU A 96 -24.09 -6.47 -22.44
CA LEU A 96 -25.37 -7.13 -22.75
C LEU A 96 -26.00 -7.77 -21.52
N ASP A 97 -25.23 -8.53 -20.74
CA ASP A 97 -25.70 -9.19 -19.54
C ASP A 97 -26.15 -8.19 -18.45
N ALA A 98 -25.43 -7.06 -18.32
CA ALA A 98 -25.79 -5.98 -17.39
C ALA A 98 -27.09 -5.29 -17.80
N MET A 99 -27.25 -4.97 -19.09
CA MET A 99 -28.50 -4.38 -19.61
C MET A 99 -29.68 -5.34 -19.54
N GLU A 100 -29.50 -6.61 -19.88
CA GLU A 100 -30.52 -7.65 -19.71
C GLU A 100 -30.95 -7.73 -18.24
N THR A 101 -29.99 -7.71 -17.31
CA THR A 101 -30.27 -7.71 -15.87
C THR A 101 -31.06 -6.48 -15.44
N ALA A 102 -30.70 -5.28 -15.92
CA ALA A 102 -31.41 -4.04 -15.61
C ALA A 102 -32.86 -4.04 -16.11
N ILE A 103 -33.14 -4.73 -17.22
CA ILE A 103 -34.48 -4.84 -17.81
C ILE A 103 -35.31 -5.94 -17.14
N THR A 104 -34.72 -7.12 -16.93
CA THR A 104 -35.43 -8.32 -16.48
C THR A 104 -35.58 -8.42 -14.97
N ARG A 105 -34.71 -7.74 -14.20
CA ARG A 105 -34.68 -7.79 -12.72
C ARG A 105 -34.83 -6.41 -12.11
N PRO A 106 -36.05 -5.84 -12.10
CA PRO A 106 -36.28 -4.48 -11.62
C PRO A 106 -35.93 -4.24 -10.15
N GLN A 107 -35.90 -5.29 -9.34
CA GLN A 107 -35.50 -5.27 -7.93
C GLN A 107 -34.01 -4.96 -7.71
N ILE A 108 -33.16 -5.16 -8.73
CA ILE A 108 -31.73 -4.81 -8.67
C ILE A 108 -31.60 -3.33 -8.99
N GLN A 109 -31.20 -2.55 -7.99
CA GLN A 109 -31.11 -1.09 -8.11
C GLN A 109 -29.67 -0.60 -8.16
N THR A 110 -28.70 -1.41 -7.73
CA THR A 110 -27.28 -1.07 -7.74
C THR A 110 -26.51 -1.98 -8.69
N PHE A 111 -25.79 -1.38 -9.62
CA PHE A 111 -24.95 -2.06 -10.60
C PHE A 111 -23.49 -1.69 -10.36
N VAL A 112 -22.69 -2.70 -10.06
CA VAL A 112 -21.26 -2.57 -9.80
C VAL A 112 -20.52 -3.02 -11.05
N ILE A 113 -19.73 -2.11 -11.63
CA ILE A 113 -18.87 -2.36 -12.78
C ILE A 113 -17.44 -2.35 -12.27
N VAL A 114 -16.80 -3.52 -12.25
CA VAL A 114 -15.40 -3.64 -11.84
C VAL A 114 -14.53 -3.67 -13.09
N SER A 115 -13.99 -2.51 -13.48
CA SER A 115 -13.07 -2.30 -14.60
C SER A 115 -12.47 -0.89 -14.53
N GLY A 116 -11.25 -0.71 -15.08
CA GLY A 116 -10.66 0.61 -15.34
C GLY A 116 -10.98 1.19 -16.73
N ASP A 117 -11.61 0.42 -17.62
CA ASP A 117 -11.77 0.77 -19.03
C ASP A 117 -12.89 1.79 -19.30
N SER A 118 -12.55 2.90 -19.97
CA SER A 118 -13.52 3.91 -20.39
C SER A 118 -14.58 3.42 -21.37
N ASP A 119 -14.36 2.30 -22.06
CA ASP A 119 -15.32 1.72 -22.99
C ASP A 119 -16.63 1.27 -22.31
N PHE A 120 -16.65 1.13 -20.98
CA PHE A 120 -17.86 0.90 -20.20
C PHE A 120 -18.68 2.17 -19.92
N GLY A 121 -18.18 3.36 -20.25
CA GLY A 121 -18.89 4.63 -20.04
C GLY A 121 -20.32 4.66 -20.62
N PRO A 122 -20.55 4.24 -21.89
CA PRO A 122 -21.89 4.15 -22.47
C PRO A 122 -22.83 3.19 -21.71
N LEU A 123 -22.32 2.07 -21.19
CA LEU A 123 -23.11 1.15 -20.36
C LEU A 123 -23.56 1.84 -19.08
N VAL A 124 -22.64 2.52 -18.39
CA VAL A 124 -22.93 3.26 -17.15
C VAL A 124 -23.99 4.34 -17.40
N VAL A 125 -23.84 5.15 -18.45
CA VAL A 125 -24.84 6.15 -18.84
C VAL A 125 -26.19 5.50 -19.09
N LYS A 126 -26.24 4.36 -19.80
CA LYS A 126 -27.49 3.66 -20.07
C LYS A 126 -28.13 3.12 -18.79
N LEU A 127 -27.37 2.52 -17.88
CA LEU A 127 -27.89 2.06 -16.58
C LEU A 127 -28.52 3.22 -15.78
N ARG A 128 -27.92 4.40 -15.82
CA ARG A 128 -28.46 5.62 -15.19
C ARG A 128 -29.74 6.11 -15.86
N GLU A 129 -29.87 6.00 -17.18
CA GLU A 129 -31.15 6.27 -17.89
C GLU A 129 -32.27 5.33 -17.41
N TYR A 130 -31.95 4.12 -16.94
CA TYR A 130 -32.89 3.19 -16.31
C TYR A 130 -33.04 3.41 -14.79
N SER A 131 -32.60 4.56 -14.27
CA SER A 131 -32.64 4.93 -12.86
C SER A 131 -31.92 3.93 -11.94
N ARG A 132 -30.86 3.30 -12.44
CA ARG A 132 -30.00 2.42 -11.64
C ARG A 132 -28.85 3.23 -11.04
N TYR A 133 -28.51 2.92 -9.79
CA TYR A 133 -27.30 3.43 -9.15
C TYR A 133 -26.08 2.69 -9.69
N THR A 134 -25.09 3.43 -10.17
CA THR A 134 -23.88 2.88 -10.79
C THR A 134 -22.66 3.09 -9.92
N LEU A 135 -22.04 1.99 -9.51
CA LEU A 135 -20.81 1.96 -8.73
C LEU A 135 -19.66 1.44 -9.60
N GLY A 136 -18.70 2.31 -9.92
CA GLY A 136 -17.47 1.90 -10.58
C GLY A 136 -16.44 1.43 -9.56
N ILE A 137 -15.74 0.35 -9.84
CA ILE A 137 -14.57 -0.09 -9.08
C ILE A 137 -13.44 -0.38 -10.07
N GLY A 138 -12.27 0.20 -9.86
CA GLY A 138 -11.13 -0.06 -10.73
C GLY A 138 -9.83 0.42 -10.13
N PRO A 139 -8.68 -0.09 -10.61
CA PRO A 139 -7.39 0.32 -10.09
C PRO A 139 -7.05 1.74 -10.51
N ARG A 140 -6.48 2.53 -9.60
CA ARG A 140 -6.29 3.98 -9.78
C ARG A 140 -5.44 4.31 -11.00
N ASP A 141 -4.35 3.59 -11.20
CA ASP A 141 -3.33 3.92 -12.21
C ASP A 141 -3.78 3.63 -13.65
N VAL A 142 -4.73 2.72 -13.82
CA VAL A 142 -5.26 2.30 -15.14
C VAL A 142 -6.68 2.79 -15.40
N THR A 143 -7.36 3.33 -14.38
CA THR A 143 -8.73 3.83 -14.53
C THR A 143 -8.76 5.17 -15.26
N HIS A 144 -9.47 5.20 -16.39
CA HIS A 144 -9.63 6.44 -17.14
C HIS A 144 -10.61 7.43 -16.45
N PRO A 145 -10.28 8.73 -16.32
CA PRO A 145 -11.14 9.72 -15.63
C PRO A 145 -12.56 9.87 -16.18
N LEU A 146 -12.79 9.51 -17.45
CA LEU A 146 -14.13 9.52 -18.05
C LEU A 146 -15.06 8.47 -17.45
N LEU A 147 -14.54 7.28 -17.10
CA LEU A 147 -15.32 6.24 -16.44
C LEU A 147 -15.74 6.71 -15.04
N VAL A 148 -14.80 7.28 -14.28
CA VAL A 148 -15.02 7.85 -12.94
C VAL A 148 -16.17 8.87 -12.96
N LYS A 149 -16.16 9.77 -13.95
CA LYS A 149 -17.20 10.80 -14.11
C LYS A 149 -18.54 10.26 -14.60
N ALA A 150 -18.56 9.10 -15.26
CA ALA A 150 -19.79 8.49 -15.75
C ALA A 150 -20.60 7.84 -14.61
N CYS A 151 -19.92 7.25 -13.63
CA CYS A 151 -20.50 6.58 -12.48
C CYS A 151 -21.16 7.56 -11.49
N ASP A 152 -22.15 7.09 -10.73
CA ASP A 152 -22.72 7.85 -9.61
C ASP A 152 -21.75 7.88 -8.41
N GLU A 153 -20.97 6.81 -8.25
CA GLU A 153 -19.87 6.70 -7.29
C GLU A 153 -18.76 5.84 -7.89
N PHE A 154 -17.51 6.20 -7.63
CA PHE A 154 -16.36 5.40 -8.03
C PHE A 154 -15.47 5.11 -6.83
N ILE A 155 -14.99 3.87 -6.72
CA ILE A 155 -14.07 3.44 -5.67
C ILE A 155 -12.82 2.84 -6.31
N TYR A 156 -11.67 3.24 -5.81
CA TYR A 156 -10.41 2.66 -6.27
C TYR A 156 -10.20 1.29 -5.63
N LEU A 157 -9.79 0.32 -6.44
CA LEU A 157 -9.68 -1.08 -6.02
C LEU A 157 -8.74 -1.26 -4.82
N GLU A 158 -7.67 -0.46 -4.77
CA GLU A 158 -6.69 -0.35 -3.69
C GLU A 158 -7.35 0.00 -2.34
N ALA A 159 -8.42 0.81 -2.36
CA ALA A 159 -9.18 1.17 -1.17
C ALA A 159 -10.05 0.02 -0.65
N VAL A 160 -10.46 -0.88 -1.54
CA VAL A 160 -11.34 -2.01 -1.22
C VAL A 160 -10.56 -3.21 -0.71
N LEU A 161 -9.39 -3.48 -1.28
CA LEU A 161 -8.54 -4.63 -0.91
C LEU A 161 -7.85 -4.48 0.46
N GLY A 162 -8.14 -3.43 1.22
CA GLY A 162 -7.44 -3.15 2.48
C GLY A 162 -5.97 -2.74 2.30
N GLU A 163 -5.49 -2.67 1.06
CA GLU A 163 -4.16 -2.19 0.68
C GLU A 163 -3.98 -0.68 0.89
N MET A 164 -5.01 0.04 1.33
CA MET A 164 -4.84 1.38 1.89
C MET A 164 -4.07 1.42 3.21
N HIS A 165 -3.68 0.31 3.83
CA HIS A 165 -2.59 0.33 4.81
C HIS A 165 -1.19 0.22 4.18
N ASP A 166 -1.08 -0.17 2.91
CA ASP A 166 0.17 -0.57 2.25
C ASP A 166 0.58 0.31 1.05
N LEU A 167 -0.33 1.09 0.45
CA LEU A 167 -0.05 2.06 -0.62
C LEU A 167 -0.06 3.53 -0.13
N HIS A 168 -0.23 3.72 1.17
CA HIS A 168 -0.36 5.05 1.78
C HIS A 168 0.94 5.86 1.90
N GLU A 169 2.07 5.39 1.31
CA GLU A 169 3.32 6.18 1.22
C GLU A 169 3.59 6.81 -0.15
N MET A 170 2.82 6.46 -1.20
CA MET A 170 2.83 7.22 -2.47
C MET A 170 1.55 8.04 -2.69
N SER A 171 0.50 7.76 -1.93
CA SER A 171 -0.71 8.60 -1.87
C SER A 171 -1.23 8.66 -0.43
N GLN A 172 -0.56 9.39 0.47
CA GLN A 172 -1.35 10.17 1.41
C GLN A 172 -2.25 11.08 0.56
N PRO A 173 -3.55 11.28 0.88
CA PRO A 173 -4.28 12.40 0.30
C PRO A 173 -3.40 13.60 0.57
N THR A 174 -2.90 14.20 -0.51
CA THR A 174 -2.02 15.35 -0.38
C THR A 174 -2.76 16.38 0.49
N ALA A 175 -2.05 17.26 1.21
CA ALA A 175 -2.72 18.37 1.89
C ALA A 175 -3.73 19.05 0.93
N THR A 176 -3.41 19.06 -0.37
CA THR A 176 -4.31 19.41 -1.47
C THR A 176 -5.56 18.54 -1.60
N ASP A 177 -5.51 17.19 -1.66
CA ASP A 177 -6.70 16.33 -1.85
C ASP A 177 -7.72 16.41 -0.70
N ASN A 178 -7.22 16.42 0.54
CA ASN A 178 -8.09 16.63 1.71
C ASN A 178 -8.66 18.06 1.71
N GLU A 179 -7.87 19.06 1.29
CA GLU A 179 -8.37 20.42 1.13
C GLU A 179 -9.41 20.53 0.01
N THR A 180 -9.29 19.78 -1.10
CA THR A 180 -10.31 19.71 -2.15
C THR A 180 -11.60 19.09 -1.61
N ALA A 181 -11.50 18.01 -0.83
CA ALA A 181 -12.65 17.36 -0.20
C ALA A 181 -13.33 18.26 0.86
N ARG A 182 -12.54 18.98 1.67
CA ARG A 182 -13.02 19.99 2.61
C ARG A 182 -13.66 21.18 1.90
N THR A 183 -13.10 21.61 0.76
CA THR A 183 -13.69 22.63 -0.12
C THR A 183 -15.01 22.15 -0.73
N LEU A 184 -15.08 20.88 -1.13
CA LEU A 184 -16.30 20.24 -1.63
C LEU A 184 -17.39 20.20 -0.56
N LEU A 185 -17.04 19.84 0.68
CA LEU A 185 -17.94 19.87 1.83
C LEU A 185 -18.49 21.28 2.09
N ALA A 186 -17.61 22.29 2.10
CA ALA A 186 -18.02 23.68 2.28
C ALA A 186 -18.95 24.17 1.15
N LYS A 187 -18.66 23.81 -0.11
CA LYS A 187 -19.52 24.12 -1.26
C LYS A 187 -20.88 23.43 -1.16
N ALA A 188 -20.92 22.15 -0.80
CA ALA A 188 -22.16 21.39 -0.63
C ALA A 188 -23.03 21.99 0.50
N LEU A 189 -22.41 22.37 1.63
CA LEU A 189 -23.09 23.07 2.71
C LEU A 189 -23.64 24.43 2.28
N ASN A 190 -22.89 25.20 1.49
CA ASN A 190 -23.37 26.49 0.96
C ASN A 190 -24.58 26.31 0.03
N VAL A 191 -24.61 25.25 -0.79
CA VAL A 191 -25.78 24.92 -1.62
C VAL A 191 -27.02 24.62 -0.75
N HIS A 192 -26.88 23.89 0.34
CA HIS A 192 -27.99 23.67 1.28
C HIS A 192 -28.36 24.94 2.06
N ALA A 193 -27.39 25.80 2.40
CA ALA A 193 -27.62 27.09 3.04
C ALA A 193 -28.50 28.00 2.17
N GLN A 194 -28.18 28.12 0.88
CA GLN A 194 -28.95 28.91 -0.08
C GLN A 194 -30.38 28.41 -0.28
N ARG A 195 -30.63 27.12 -0.03
CA ARG A 195 -31.95 26.49 -0.07
C ARG A 195 -32.70 26.56 1.26
N GLY A 196 -32.09 27.10 2.32
CA GLY A 196 -32.68 27.13 3.66
C GLY A 196 -32.82 25.74 4.29
N GLU A 197 -32.01 24.77 3.88
CA GLU A 197 -32.09 23.35 4.30
C GLU A 197 -31.10 23.00 5.42
N LEU A 198 -30.56 24.00 6.13
CA LEU A 198 -29.64 23.79 7.25
C LEU A 198 -30.40 23.68 8.59
N PRO A 199 -30.00 22.75 9.47
CA PRO A 199 -28.96 21.73 9.28
C PRO A 199 -29.44 20.62 8.33
N VAL A 200 -28.54 20.12 7.48
CA VAL A 200 -28.85 19.13 6.45
C VAL A 200 -28.53 17.71 6.94
N LEU A 201 -29.34 16.72 6.57
CA LEU A 201 -29.05 15.31 6.84
C LEU A 201 -27.71 14.90 6.22
N ALA A 202 -26.82 14.24 6.98
CA ALA A 202 -25.50 13.82 6.51
C ALA A 202 -25.57 12.97 5.23
N ALA A 203 -26.56 12.10 5.10
CA ALA A 203 -26.78 11.32 3.88
C ALA A 203 -27.12 12.20 2.66
N LYS A 204 -27.97 13.22 2.84
CA LYS A 204 -28.33 14.19 1.78
C LYS A 204 -27.15 15.09 1.41
N LEU A 205 -26.32 15.44 2.39
CA LEU A 205 -25.07 16.17 2.17
C LEU A 205 -24.07 15.34 1.37
N LYS A 206 -23.86 14.06 1.72
CA LYS A 206 -23.02 13.12 0.97
C LYS A 206 -23.48 12.99 -0.47
N GLN A 207 -24.79 12.83 -0.70
CA GLN A 207 -25.36 12.76 -2.04
C GLN A 207 -25.06 14.03 -2.85
N THR A 208 -25.15 15.20 -2.22
CA THR A 208 -24.83 16.48 -2.87
C THR A 208 -23.35 16.61 -3.20
N MET A 209 -22.46 16.11 -2.32
CA MET A 209 -21.02 16.06 -2.61
C MET A 209 -20.71 15.13 -3.78
N LEU A 210 -21.29 13.93 -3.82
CA LEU A 210 -21.13 12.97 -4.92
C LEU A 210 -21.68 13.51 -6.26
N LEU A 211 -22.77 14.28 -6.23
CA LEU A 211 -23.29 14.97 -7.42
C LEU A 211 -22.34 16.05 -7.96
N MET A 212 -21.54 16.66 -7.09
CA MET A 212 -20.55 17.66 -7.47
C MET A 212 -19.24 17.02 -7.92
N ASP A 213 -18.84 15.93 -7.26
CA ASP A 213 -17.63 15.16 -7.55
C ASP A 213 -17.84 13.68 -7.20
N SER A 214 -17.96 12.84 -8.22
CA SER A 214 -18.18 11.39 -8.08
C SER A 214 -16.96 10.63 -7.56
N ALA A 215 -15.77 11.26 -7.55
CA ALA A 215 -14.55 10.68 -7.00
C ALA A 215 -14.44 10.84 -5.48
N PHE A 216 -15.31 11.65 -4.86
CA PHE A 216 -15.33 11.81 -3.41
C PHE A 216 -15.80 10.53 -2.72
N ASN A 217 -14.93 9.93 -1.90
CA ASN A 217 -15.29 8.81 -1.04
C ASN A 217 -14.48 8.88 0.25
N GLU A 218 -15.14 8.77 1.40
CA GLU A 218 -14.48 8.76 2.71
C GLU A 218 -13.41 7.65 2.85
N ALA A 219 -13.58 6.53 2.15
CA ALA A 219 -12.64 5.42 2.16
C ALA A 219 -11.31 5.83 1.54
N ASN A 220 -11.31 6.70 0.52
CA ASN A 220 -10.11 7.27 -0.09
C ASN A 220 -9.27 8.11 0.89
N PHE A 221 -9.86 8.48 2.04
CA PHE A 221 -9.19 9.21 3.11
C PHE A 221 -8.98 8.34 4.37
N GLY A 222 -9.21 7.03 4.28
CA GLY A 222 -9.00 6.08 5.38
C GLY A 222 -10.17 5.94 6.36
N TYR A 223 -11.36 6.44 6.02
CA TYR A 223 -12.54 6.35 6.89
C TYR A 223 -13.52 5.30 6.36
N SER A 224 -13.91 4.36 7.23
CA SER A 224 -14.89 3.32 6.90
C SER A 224 -16.31 3.83 6.70
N GLN A 225 -16.63 5.02 7.23
CA GLN A 225 -17.95 5.65 7.12
C GLN A 225 -17.82 7.16 6.99
N PHE A 226 -18.69 7.78 6.18
CA PHE A 226 -18.77 9.23 5.99
C PHE A 226 -18.89 9.98 7.32
N LYS A 227 -19.58 9.40 8.30
CA LYS A 227 -19.67 9.92 9.66
C LYS A 227 -18.28 10.14 10.28
N ASN A 228 -17.38 9.15 10.19
CA ASN A 228 -16.04 9.23 10.79
C ASN A 228 -15.21 10.34 10.13
N TRP A 229 -15.40 10.54 8.81
CA TRP A 229 -14.78 11.66 8.10
C TRP A 229 -15.36 13.02 8.52
N LEU A 230 -16.67 13.12 8.77
CA LEU A 230 -17.27 14.36 9.30
C LEU A 230 -16.77 14.69 10.72
N GLU A 231 -16.62 13.69 11.59
CA GLU A 231 -16.14 13.86 12.96
C GLU A 231 -14.71 14.43 13.05
N THR A 232 -13.89 14.23 12.02
CA THR A 232 -12.54 14.81 11.94
C THR A 232 -12.50 16.21 11.32
N ASN A 233 -13.61 16.67 10.72
CA ASN A 233 -13.73 17.98 10.10
C ASN A 233 -14.64 18.95 10.89
N ILE A 234 -14.82 18.70 12.20
CA ILE A 234 -15.59 19.57 13.14
C ILE A 234 -15.02 20.99 13.27
N ASP A 235 -13.85 21.24 12.72
CA ASP A 235 -13.30 22.58 12.60
C ASP A 235 -14.06 23.44 11.57
N LEU A 236 -14.73 22.82 10.59
CA LEU A 236 -15.56 23.47 9.56
C LEU A 236 -17.08 23.35 9.83
N ILE A 237 -17.50 22.32 10.56
CA ILE A 237 -18.93 21.95 10.69
C ILE A 237 -19.35 21.74 12.14
N SER A 238 -20.65 21.89 12.39
CA SER A 238 -21.35 21.47 13.60
C SER A 238 -22.21 20.24 13.30
N LEU A 239 -22.10 19.22 14.14
CA LEU A 239 -22.85 17.97 14.03
C LEU A 239 -23.98 17.93 15.07
N PHE A 240 -25.16 17.51 14.63
CA PHE A 240 -26.35 17.38 15.46
C PHE A 240 -26.99 16.01 15.28
N LEU A 241 -27.59 15.49 16.34
CA LEU A 241 -28.37 14.27 16.32
C LEU A 241 -29.85 14.61 16.53
N LYS A 242 -30.70 14.09 15.65
CA LYS A 242 -32.16 14.12 15.78
C LYS A 242 -32.72 12.83 15.22
N ASP A 243 -33.62 12.18 15.96
CA ASP A 243 -34.27 10.93 15.55
C ASP A 243 -33.28 9.83 15.10
N MET A 244 -32.14 9.68 15.81
CA MET A 244 -31.02 8.78 15.46
C MET A 244 -30.33 9.07 14.12
N GLN A 245 -30.65 10.19 13.48
CA GLN A 245 -30.06 10.64 12.24
C GLN A 245 -29.06 11.77 12.48
N LEU A 246 -27.95 11.73 11.73
CA LEU A 246 -26.89 12.73 11.81
C LEU A 246 -27.20 13.90 10.88
N TYR A 247 -27.21 15.10 11.45
CA TYR A 247 -27.40 16.38 10.76
C TYR A 247 -26.12 17.21 10.84
N VAL A 248 -25.87 17.99 9.79
CA VAL A 248 -24.64 18.77 9.59
C VAL A 248 -25.01 20.22 9.28
N ALA A 249 -24.32 21.17 9.90
CA ALA A 249 -24.39 22.58 9.55
C ALA A 249 -22.99 23.22 9.56
N PRO A 250 -22.83 24.43 8.99
CA PRO A 250 -21.64 25.25 9.22
C PRO A 250 -21.38 25.44 10.71
N LYS A 251 -20.10 25.57 11.09
CA LYS A 251 -19.68 25.68 12.49
C LYS A 251 -20.32 26.86 13.24
N ASP A 252 -20.59 27.95 12.53
CA ASP A 252 -21.22 29.18 13.01
C ASP A 252 -22.76 29.15 12.98
N TYR A 253 -23.38 28.03 12.60
CA TYR A 253 -24.83 27.89 12.55
C TYR A 253 -25.46 27.97 13.95
N ALA A 254 -26.26 29.01 14.17
CA ALA A 254 -27.08 29.15 15.37
C ALA A 254 -28.32 28.26 15.27
N VAL A 255 -28.44 27.28 16.17
CA VAL A 255 -29.60 26.38 16.23
C VAL A 255 -30.85 27.18 16.60
N PRO A 256 -31.87 27.25 15.72
CA PRO A 256 -33.17 27.81 16.08
C PRO A 256 -33.79 27.01 17.23
N GLY A 257 -34.29 27.69 18.27
CA GLY A 257 -34.77 27.05 19.51
C GLY A 257 -35.96 26.08 19.35
N ASP A 258 -36.58 26.03 18.17
CA ASP A 258 -37.72 25.16 17.84
C ASP A 258 -37.31 23.81 17.22
N LEU A 259 -36.02 23.59 16.97
CA LEU A 259 -35.51 22.33 16.43
C LEU A 259 -34.96 21.47 17.58
N ASP A 260 -35.60 20.32 17.84
CA ASP A 260 -35.14 19.29 18.79
C ASP A 260 -33.86 18.61 18.28
N LEU A 261 -32.76 19.37 18.24
CA LEU A 261 -31.44 18.98 17.76
C LEU A 261 -30.49 18.90 18.96
N ARG A 262 -29.93 17.72 19.20
CA ARG A 262 -28.91 17.53 20.24
C ARG A 262 -27.53 17.67 19.61
N PRO A 263 -26.61 18.49 20.16
CA PRO A 263 -25.22 18.50 19.71
C PRO A 263 -24.63 17.09 19.78
N TRP A 264 -23.88 16.70 18.74
CA TRP A 264 -23.15 15.43 18.73
C TRP A 264 -21.93 15.54 19.63
N GLU A 265 -22.01 15.01 20.84
CA GLU A 265 -20.85 14.77 21.71
C GLU A 265 -20.19 13.48 21.23
N GLY A 266 -19.05 13.61 20.54
CA GLY A 266 -18.38 12.48 19.90
C GLY A 266 -18.04 11.33 20.86
N SER A 267 -17.76 10.16 20.29
CA SER A 267 -17.22 9.01 21.04
C SER A 267 -15.80 9.29 21.51
N GLY A 268 -15.66 10.07 22.58
CA GLY A 268 -14.41 10.33 23.26
C GLY A 268 -14.06 9.19 24.21
N THR A 269 -12.88 8.61 24.00
CA THR A 269 -12.10 7.87 25.01
C THR A 269 -12.21 8.54 26.38
N GLY A 270 -12.64 7.78 27.39
CA GLY A 270 -12.88 8.27 28.74
C GLY A 270 -11.66 8.89 29.39
N LEU A 271 -11.81 10.13 29.87
CA LEU A 271 -11.15 10.61 31.07
C LEU A 271 -12.26 11.11 32.01
N THR A 272 -12.44 10.37 33.10
CA THR A 272 -13.32 10.72 34.20
C THR A 272 -12.67 11.83 35.03
N SER A 273 -13.45 12.84 35.40
CA SER A 273 -13.21 13.59 36.63
C SER A 273 -14.54 13.72 37.38
N ASN A 274 -14.66 12.90 38.43
CA ASN A 274 -15.73 12.96 39.41
C ASN A 274 -15.77 14.32 40.13
N GLY A 275 -16.99 14.79 40.40
CA GLY A 275 -17.26 15.85 41.37
C GLY A 275 -18.73 15.88 41.74
N HIS A 276 -19.11 15.16 42.80
CA HIS A 276 -20.43 15.19 43.43
C HIS A 276 -20.77 16.59 43.99
N SER A 277 -22.02 17.06 43.83
CA SER A 277 -22.98 17.25 44.95
C SER A 277 -24.22 18.11 44.58
N GLN A 278 -25.40 17.50 44.79
CA GLN A 278 -26.66 18.04 45.31
C GLN A 278 -27.15 19.48 44.99
N GLY A 279 -28.29 19.54 44.28
CA GLY A 279 -29.60 20.00 44.79
C GLY A 279 -29.78 21.46 45.26
N GLY A 280 -30.70 22.19 44.60
CA GLY A 280 -31.44 23.29 45.24
C GLY A 280 -31.73 24.53 44.39
N ASN A 281 -32.87 24.53 43.72
CA ASN A 281 -33.87 25.61 43.55
C ASN A 281 -33.45 27.11 43.60
N GLY A 282 -33.87 27.86 42.56
CA GLY A 282 -34.37 29.23 42.74
C GLY A 282 -33.57 30.40 42.13
N SER A 283 -34.22 31.09 41.18
CA SER A 283 -34.19 32.56 41.02
C SER A 283 -33.00 33.22 40.26
N LYS A 284 -33.30 33.66 39.03
CA LYS A 284 -32.78 34.93 38.42
C LYS A 284 -33.14 36.13 39.32
N PRO A 285 -32.58 37.36 39.16
CA PRO A 285 -31.84 37.90 38.01
C PRO A 285 -30.60 38.77 38.37
N ALA A 286 -29.83 39.20 37.36
CA ALA A 286 -29.47 40.61 37.08
C ALA A 286 -28.12 40.74 36.35
N ALA A 287 -28.13 41.59 35.33
CA ALA A 287 -26.99 41.95 34.49
C ALA A 287 -25.98 42.81 35.26
N ILE A 288 -24.69 42.54 35.08
CA ILE A 288 -23.61 43.52 35.25
C ILE A 288 -22.60 43.34 34.12
N THR A 289 -22.50 44.40 33.34
CA THR A 289 -21.46 44.76 32.37
C THR A 289 -20.09 44.91 33.04
N ALA A 290 -19.06 44.25 32.53
CA ALA A 290 -17.69 44.77 32.53
C ALA A 290 -16.81 43.96 31.57
N ALA A 291 -16.52 44.56 30.42
CA ALA A 291 -15.47 44.14 29.52
C ALA A 291 -14.10 44.27 30.22
N THR A 292 -13.30 43.21 30.20
CA THR A 292 -11.84 43.33 30.33
C THR A 292 -11.20 42.41 29.31
N ALA A 293 -10.57 43.02 28.31
CA ALA A 293 -9.83 42.36 27.26
C ALA A 293 -8.58 41.69 27.84
N LEU A 294 -8.43 40.39 27.59
CA LEU A 294 -7.14 39.72 27.52
C LEU A 294 -6.91 39.41 26.04
N GLN A 295 -6.00 40.17 25.44
CA GLN A 295 -5.49 39.95 24.09
C GLN A 295 -4.88 38.55 24.00
N SER A 296 -5.51 37.67 23.23
CA SER A 296 -4.82 36.54 22.62
C SER A 296 -4.03 37.05 21.41
N ALA A 297 -2.73 36.82 21.43
CA ALA A 297 -1.86 37.02 20.27
C ALA A 297 -2.34 36.14 19.10
N PRO A 298 -2.14 36.56 17.84
CA PRO A 298 -2.55 35.77 16.68
C PRO A 298 -1.68 34.52 16.59
N VAL A 299 -2.32 33.34 16.63
CA VAL A 299 -1.69 32.06 16.37
C VAL A 299 -1.60 31.88 14.85
N ASP A 300 -0.37 31.83 14.34
CA ASP A 300 -0.04 31.57 12.94
C ASP A 300 -0.44 30.12 12.57
N PRO A 301 -1.24 29.86 11.52
CA PRO A 301 -1.74 28.51 11.19
C PRO A 301 -0.72 27.57 10.53
N ALA A 302 0.57 27.89 10.50
CA ALA A 302 1.54 27.19 9.66
C ALA A 302 2.34 26.02 10.29
N THR A 303 2.25 25.74 11.60
CA THR A 303 3.00 24.60 12.19
C THR A 303 2.36 24.09 13.49
N GLN A 304 1.41 23.16 13.42
CA GLN A 304 1.17 22.24 14.54
C GLN A 304 2.13 21.05 14.40
N LYS A 305 3.21 21.04 15.20
CA LYS A 305 4.06 19.85 15.37
C LYS A 305 3.17 18.70 15.89
N LEU A 306 3.09 17.61 15.14
CA LEU A 306 2.42 16.37 15.57
C LEU A 306 2.96 15.93 16.94
N THR A 307 2.10 15.38 17.80
CA THR A 307 2.55 14.83 19.10
C THR A 307 3.44 13.60 18.88
N LEU A 308 4.44 13.37 19.76
CA LEU A 308 5.34 12.21 19.67
C LEU A 308 4.58 10.87 19.61
N ARG A 309 3.49 10.74 20.38
CA ARG A 309 2.55 9.60 20.31
C ARG A 309 2.07 9.32 18.90
N LEU A 310 1.65 10.37 18.18
CA LEU A 310 1.13 10.23 16.83
C LEU A 310 2.26 9.88 15.84
N GLN A 311 3.45 10.45 16.03
CA GLN A 311 4.63 10.13 15.24
C GLN A 311 5.07 8.66 15.41
N TYR A 312 5.07 8.12 16.64
CA TYR A 312 5.38 6.71 16.90
C TYR A 312 4.36 5.78 16.24
N LYS A 313 3.06 6.06 16.40
CA LYS A 313 2.00 5.28 15.75
C LYS A 313 2.11 5.29 14.23
N GLN A 314 2.48 6.44 13.64
CA GLN A 314 2.72 6.55 12.20
C GLN A 314 3.88 5.65 11.75
N ILE A 315 4.99 5.62 12.49
CA ILE A 315 6.14 4.74 12.19
C ILE A 315 5.75 3.26 12.27
N PHE A 316 5.04 2.86 13.33
CA PHE A 316 4.68 1.46 13.52
C PHE A 316 3.65 0.97 12.50
N ASN A 317 2.69 1.82 12.14
CA ASN A 317 1.75 1.53 11.07
C ASN A 317 2.48 1.41 9.73
N ARG A 318 3.39 2.33 9.40
CA ARG A 318 4.22 2.29 8.19
C ARG A 318 5.01 0.99 8.06
N LEU A 319 5.60 0.52 9.15
CA LEU A 319 6.44 -0.68 9.15
C LEU A 319 5.63 -1.98 9.36
N LYS A 320 4.29 -1.86 9.37
CA LYS A 320 3.33 -2.94 9.66
C LYS A 320 3.60 -3.68 10.97
N MET A 321 4.12 -2.96 11.97
CA MET A 321 4.51 -3.57 13.25
C MET A 321 3.34 -3.59 14.26
N THR A 322 2.25 -2.85 14.01
CA THR A 322 1.08 -2.69 14.91
C THR A 322 -0.22 -3.27 14.36
N SER A 323 -0.21 -3.98 13.23
CA SER A 323 -1.40 -4.65 12.66
C SER A 323 -1.96 -5.75 13.57
N VAL A 324 -1.10 -6.33 14.41
CA VAL A 324 -1.43 -7.39 15.35
C VAL A 324 -1.45 -6.83 16.77
N ASP A 325 -2.50 -7.16 17.53
CA ASP A 325 -2.58 -6.78 18.93
C ASP A 325 -1.44 -7.42 19.76
N PHE A 326 -1.10 -6.75 20.85
CA PHE A 326 0.00 -7.15 21.74
C PHE A 326 -0.09 -8.61 22.23
N SER A 327 -1.29 -9.07 22.59
CA SER A 327 -1.48 -10.40 23.16
C SER A 327 -1.25 -11.49 22.11
N THR A 328 -1.88 -11.35 20.96
CA THR A 328 -1.69 -12.26 19.82
C THR A 328 -0.24 -12.29 19.37
N ARG A 329 0.41 -11.13 19.28
CA ARG A 329 1.81 -11.03 18.88
C ARG A 329 2.73 -11.83 19.80
N ARG A 330 2.62 -11.63 21.12
CA ARG A 330 3.45 -12.36 22.08
C ARG A 330 3.14 -13.85 22.09
N ASP A 331 1.88 -14.25 22.02
CA ASP A 331 1.51 -15.66 21.95
C ASP A 331 2.16 -16.36 20.76
N VAL A 332 2.08 -15.76 19.58
CA VAL A 332 2.69 -16.31 18.36
C VAL A 332 4.22 -16.35 18.46
N LEU A 333 4.86 -15.29 18.97
CA LEU A 333 6.32 -15.30 19.17
C LEU A 333 6.77 -16.42 20.12
N ARG A 334 6.01 -16.67 21.19
CA ARG A 334 6.29 -17.77 22.12
C ARG A 334 6.14 -19.15 21.47
N ASP A 335 5.09 -19.32 20.67
CA ASP A 335 4.87 -20.58 19.95
C ASP A 335 5.96 -20.81 18.89
N ILE A 336 6.41 -19.76 18.18
CA ILE A 336 7.56 -19.82 17.27
C ILE A 336 8.82 -20.24 18.03
N TYR A 337 9.11 -19.60 19.17
CA TYR A 337 10.27 -19.96 20.01
C TYR A 337 10.22 -21.43 20.43
N ARG A 338 9.05 -21.91 20.90
CA ARG A 338 8.88 -23.30 21.34
C ARG A 338 9.16 -24.29 20.21
N GLU A 339 8.59 -24.07 19.02
CA GLU A 339 8.82 -24.94 17.88
C GLU A 339 10.29 -25.00 17.46
N LEU A 340 10.97 -23.86 17.40
CA LEU A 340 12.38 -23.80 16.99
C LEU A 340 13.34 -24.30 18.07
N SER A 341 12.98 -24.16 19.35
CA SER A 341 13.76 -24.66 20.49
C SER A 341 13.66 -26.18 20.60
N GLU A 342 12.49 -26.77 20.37
CA GLU A 342 12.29 -28.23 20.39
C GLU A 342 12.83 -28.92 19.13
N ARG A 343 12.77 -28.28 17.96
CA ARG A 343 13.09 -28.87 16.66
C ARG A 343 13.96 -27.95 15.78
N PRO A 344 15.19 -27.61 16.20
CA PRO A 344 16.06 -26.73 15.42
C PRO A 344 16.42 -27.37 14.06
N ASN A 345 16.44 -26.57 12.99
CA ASN A 345 16.85 -26.98 11.64
C ASN A 345 16.02 -28.09 10.97
N GLN A 346 14.84 -28.43 11.50
CA GLN A 346 13.99 -29.49 10.91
C GLN A 346 12.92 -28.97 9.96
N ARG A 347 12.57 -27.68 10.05
CA ARG A 347 11.43 -27.09 9.34
C ARG A 347 11.84 -25.84 8.61
N THR A 348 11.24 -25.63 7.45
CA THR A 348 11.33 -24.34 6.76
C THR A 348 10.42 -23.31 7.45
N THR A 349 10.61 -22.04 7.13
CA THR A 349 9.71 -20.99 7.65
C THR A 349 8.27 -21.24 7.20
N ASP A 350 8.06 -21.63 5.94
CA ASP A 350 6.71 -21.83 5.41
C ASP A 350 5.99 -23.02 6.08
N ASP A 351 6.69 -24.14 6.27
CA ASP A 351 6.16 -25.32 6.97
C ASP A 351 5.74 -24.99 8.41
N LEU A 352 6.58 -24.24 9.12
CA LEU A 352 6.34 -23.85 10.51
C LEU A 352 5.12 -22.94 10.62
N LEU A 353 5.00 -21.94 9.75
CA LEU A 353 3.87 -21.01 9.78
C LEU A 353 2.56 -21.70 9.36
N GLU A 354 2.60 -22.65 8.43
CA GLU A 354 1.43 -23.43 8.02
C GLU A 354 0.91 -24.33 9.14
N GLU A 355 1.79 -25.04 9.84
CA GLU A 355 1.38 -25.86 10.98
C GLU A 355 0.81 -25.02 12.13
N LEU A 356 1.43 -23.87 12.42
CA LEU A 356 0.89 -22.94 13.43
C LEU A 356 -0.50 -22.44 13.03
N CYS A 357 -0.72 -22.11 11.75
CA CYS A 357 -2.02 -21.70 11.22
C CYS A 357 -3.08 -22.79 11.47
N LEU A 358 -2.80 -24.04 11.05
CA LEU A 358 -3.69 -25.18 11.25
C LEU A 358 -3.98 -25.45 12.74
N ARG A 359 -2.96 -25.30 13.59
CA ARG A 359 -3.09 -25.47 15.05
C ARG A 359 -4.01 -24.43 15.66
N TYR A 360 -3.89 -23.16 15.25
CA TYR A 360 -4.77 -22.10 15.73
C TYR A 360 -6.20 -22.26 15.24
N GLU A 361 -6.39 -22.65 13.97
CA GLU A 361 -7.70 -22.98 13.42
C GLU A 361 -8.39 -24.10 14.20
N ALA A 362 -7.67 -25.17 14.54
CA ALA A 362 -8.18 -26.27 15.36
C ALA A 362 -8.57 -25.84 16.79
N GLN A 363 -7.95 -24.77 17.30
CA GLN A 363 -8.27 -24.17 18.60
C GLN A 363 -9.39 -23.10 18.52
N GLY A 364 -9.91 -22.81 17.32
CA GLY A 364 -10.89 -21.75 17.08
C GLY A 364 -10.32 -20.34 17.14
N LEU A 365 -8.99 -20.19 17.03
CA LEU A 365 -8.29 -18.91 16.97
C LEU A 365 -8.03 -18.54 15.51
N ILE A 366 -8.64 -17.47 15.03
CA ILE A 366 -8.46 -17.00 13.64
C ILE A 366 -7.13 -16.24 13.55
N ARG A 367 -6.08 -16.92 13.08
CA ARG A 367 -4.74 -16.34 12.87
C ARG A 367 -4.23 -16.75 11.49
N SER A 368 -4.44 -15.89 10.48
CA SER A 368 -4.08 -16.20 9.08
C SER A 368 -2.57 -16.35 8.88
N LYS A 369 -2.16 -17.11 7.87
CA LYS A 369 -0.74 -17.27 7.45
C LYS A 369 -0.07 -15.92 7.22
N THR A 370 -0.80 -14.92 6.73
CA THR A 370 -0.34 -13.53 6.57
C THR A 370 0.02 -12.87 7.89
N THR A 371 -0.86 -12.97 8.91
CA THR A 371 -0.60 -12.45 10.26
C THR A 371 0.61 -13.13 10.90
N LEU A 372 0.73 -14.45 10.77
CA LEU A 372 1.87 -15.19 11.30
C LEU A 372 3.17 -14.77 10.62
N ARG A 373 3.16 -14.55 9.30
CA ARG A 373 4.30 -14.05 8.53
C ARG A 373 4.73 -12.65 8.96
N GLN A 374 3.79 -11.75 9.27
CA GLN A 374 4.11 -10.42 9.80
C GLN A 374 4.82 -10.49 11.16
N ILE A 375 4.36 -11.37 12.06
CA ILE A 375 4.98 -11.57 13.37
C ILE A 375 6.37 -12.22 13.22
N TRP A 376 6.50 -13.19 12.33
CA TRP A 376 7.79 -13.79 11.98
C TRP A 376 8.81 -12.75 11.50
N GLN A 377 8.39 -11.84 10.61
CA GLN A 377 9.25 -10.78 10.08
C GLN A 377 9.85 -9.88 11.18
N MET A 378 9.20 -9.76 12.35
CA MET A 378 9.75 -9.00 13.47
C MET A 378 11.04 -9.62 14.00
N GLY A 379 11.05 -10.93 14.25
CA GLY A 379 12.24 -11.66 14.66
C GLY A 379 13.31 -11.63 13.56
N PHE A 380 12.90 -11.78 12.30
CA PHE A 380 13.81 -11.77 11.17
C PHE A 380 14.58 -10.45 11.03
N ARG A 381 13.88 -9.30 11.07
CA ARG A 381 14.51 -7.97 11.00
C ARG A 381 15.51 -7.72 12.13
N GLN A 382 15.29 -8.36 13.28
CA GLN A 382 16.15 -8.24 14.46
C GLN A 382 17.19 -9.35 14.56
N ARG A 383 17.40 -10.11 13.48
CA ARG A 383 18.39 -11.21 13.40
C ARG A 383 18.19 -12.24 14.52
N ALA A 384 16.92 -12.59 14.78
CA ALA A 384 16.58 -13.60 15.78
C ALA A 384 16.65 -15.04 15.24
N PHE A 385 16.89 -15.21 13.94
CA PHE A 385 16.92 -16.49 13.26
C PHE A 385 18.26 -16.69 12.55
N ASP A 386 18.67 -17.96 12.45
CA ASP A 386 19.83 -18.41 11.70
C ASP A 386 19.39 -19.45 10.64
N TYR A 387 19.95 -19.31 9.45
CA TYR A 387 19.69 -20.11 8.25
C TYR A 387 20.91 -20.95 7.81
N ASN A 388 21.89 -21.16 8.70
CA ASN A 388 23.10 -21.96 8.48
C ASN A 388 23.91 -21.51 7.24
N ASP A 389 24.24 -20.22 7.17
CA ASP A 389 24.97 -19.59 6.05
C ASP A 389 24.26 -19.64 4.68
N GLN A 390 23.00 -20.07 4.62
CA GLN A 390 22.18 -20.00 3.41
C GLN A 390 21.46 -18.66 3.32
N VAL A 391 21.14 -18.24 2.09
CA VAL A 391 20.29 -17.06 1.85
C VAL A 391 18.95 -17.29 2.53
N ALA A 392 18.59 -16.39 3.45
CA ALA A 392 17.33 -16.47 4.17
C ALA A 392 16.17 -16.56 3.18
N SER A 393 15.35 -17.59 3.34
CA SER A 393 14.21 -17.83 2.48
C SER A 393 13.16 -18.64 3.23
N VAL A 394 11.91 -18.51 2.80
CA VAL A 394 10.79 -19.22 3.41
C VAL A 394 10.91 -20.74 3.28
N HIS A 395 11.71 -21.21 2.32
CA HIS A 395 11.94 -22.63 2.00
C HIS A 395 13.24 -23.19 2.60
N VAL A 396 13.97 -22.40 3.38
CA VAL A 396 15.22 -22.83 4.00
C VAL A 396 14.96 -23.24 5.45
N PRO A 397 15.54 -24.36 5.93
CA PRO A 397 15.45 -24.75 7.32
C PRO A 397 16.00 -23.67 8.25
N VAL A 398 15.29 -23.42 9.33
CA VAL A 398 15.58 -22.30 10.24
C VAL A 398 15.76 -22.76 11.69
N ARG A 399 16.63 -22.07 12.42
CA ARG A 399 16.81 -22.19 13.87
C ARG A 399 16.86 -20.81 14.54
N LEU A 400 16.79 -20.79 15.86
CA LEU A 400 17.06 -19.58 16.64
C LEU A 400 18.54 -19.20 16.52
N ALA A 401 18.83 -17.90 16.55
CA ALA A 401 20.20 -17.41 16.62
C ALA A 401 20.88 -17.89 17.92
N ASP A 402 22.20 -18.16 17.87
CA ASP A 402 22.93 -18.79 18.97
C ASP A 402 22.95 -17.93 20.25
N GLU A 403 22.72 -16.62 20.14
CA GLU A 403 22.66 -15.69 21.27
C GLU A 403 21.29 -15.69 21.98
N ILE A 404 20.30 -16.43 21.48
CA ILE A 404 18.96 -16.50 22.07
C ILE A 404 18.86 -17.71 23.00
N ASP A 405 18.96 -17.45 24.30
CA ASP A 405 19.02 -18.48 25.35
C ASP A 405 17.68 -18.77 26.03
N SER A 406 16.66 -17.95 25.78
CA SER A 406 15.39 -18.00 26.48
C SER A 406 14.23 -17.43 25.66
N GLU A 407 13.00 -17.85 26.00
CA GLU A 407 11.77 -17.32 25.40
C GLU A 407 11.67 -15.80 25.58
N ALA A 408 12.05 -15.31 26.77
CA ALA A 408 12.06 -13.89 27.09
C ALA A 408 13.05 -13.12 26.21
N ALA A 409 14.27 -13.63 26.03
CA ALA A 409 15.27 -13.03 25.14
C ALA A 409 14.79 -13.01 23.69
N PHE A 410 14.14 -14.08 23.21
CA PHE A 410 13.58 -14.11 21.84
C PHE A 410 12.51 -13.04 21.63
N VAL A 411 11.55 -12.94 22.55
CA VAL A 411 10.46 -11.96 22.46
C VAL A 411 11.03 -10.54 22.55
N GLN A 412 11.95 -10.29 23.49
CA GLN A 412 12.63 -9.01 23.63
C GLN A 412 13.38 -8.62 22.35
N ARG A 413 14.15 -9.56 21.78
CA ARG A 413 14.88 -9.39 20.53
C ARG A 413 13.94 -9.01 19.39
N ALA A 414 12.83 -9.72 19.22
CA ALA A 414 11.85 -9.41 18.17
C ALA A 414 11.16 -8.05 18.38
N GLU A 415 10.81 -7.70 19.63
CA GLU A 415 10.14 -6.43 19.95
C GLU A 415 11.09 -5.22 19.93
N SER A 416 12.42 -5.43 20.03
CA SER A 416 13.41 -4.35 19.95
C SER A 416 13.30 -3.55 18.65
N GLY A 417 12.79 -4.17 17.58
CA GLY A 417 12.54 -3.52 16.30
C GLY A 417 11.61 -2.31 16.37
N PHE A 418 10.69 -2.25 17.36
CA PHE A 418 9.86 -1.06 17.56
C PHE A 418 10.71 0.14 17.95
N VAL A 419 11.59 -0.03 18.93
CA VAL A 419 12.39 1.10 19.42
C VAL A 419 13.47 1.48 18.39
N TYR A 420 14.07 0.48 17.73
CA TYR A 420 14.98 0.69 16.60
C TYR A 420 14.31 1.52 15.48
N ALA A 421 13.07 1.20 15.12
CA ALA A 421 12.33 1.93 14.09
C ALA A 421 12.13 3.42 14.42
N VAL A 422 11.93 3.75 15.69
CA VAL A 422 11.79 5.14 16.17
C VAL A 422 13.12 5.89 16.08
N ILE A 423 14.22 5.23 16.47
CA ILE A 423 15.58 5.80 16.39
C ILE A 423 16.01 5.97 14.93
N ASN A 424 15.77 4.98 14.08
CA ASN A 424 16.05 5.06 12.64
C ASN A 424 15.26 6.18 11.95
N ALA A 425 14.07 6.52 12.46
CA ALA A 425 13.29 7.67 12.00
C ALA A 425 13.79 9.03 12.52
N GLY A 426 14.82 9.04 13.38
CA GLY A 426 15.39 10.25 13.96
C GLY A 426 14.52 10.92 15.03
N LEU A 427 13.61 10.18 15.66
CA LEU A 427 12.75 10.70 16.71
C LEU A 427 13.35 10.51 18.10
N ASP A 428 13.10 11.47 18.99
CA ASP A 428 13.42 11.35 20.41
C ASP A 428 12.63 10.18 21.04
N ILE A 429 13.21 9.50 22.04
CA ILE A 429 12.58 8.37 22.74
C ILE A 429 11.89 8.82 24.02
N ASP A 430 10.57 8.66 24.06
CA ASP A 430 9.74 8.74 25.26
C ASP A 430 9.30 7.32 25.66
N LYS A 431 9.91 6.81 26.73
CA LYS A 431 9.73 5.42 27.18
C LYS A 431 8.32 5.15 27.68
N GLU A 432 7.70 6.09 28.39
CA GLU A 432 6.35 5.93 28.93
C GLU A 432 5.32 5.89 27.81
N GLU A 433 5.52 6.73 26.79
CA GLU A 433 4.63 6.80 25.64
C GLU A 433 4.76 5.55 24.75
N LEU A 434 5.99 5.06 24.55
CA LEU A 434 6.22 3.78 23.87
C LEU A 434 5.63 2.59 24.64
N ALA A 435 5.79 2.56 25.97
CA ALA A 435 5.20 1.52 26.81
C ALA A 435 3.66 1.55 26.72
N MET A 436 3.06 2.74 26.71
CA MET A 436 1.62 2.88 26.50
C MET A 436 1.15 2.38 25.13
N ILE A 437 1.92 2.61 24.06
CA ILE A 437 1.55 2.17 22.71
C ILE A 437 1.74 0.66 22.53
N LEU A 438 2.86 0.13 23.00
CA LEU A 438 3.27 -1.26 22.73
C LEU A 438 2.67 -2.26 23.72
N LEU A 439 2.47 -1.84 24.97
CA LEU A 439 2.12 -2.71 26.10
C LEU A 439 0.79 -2.30 26.76
N ASN A 440 0.21 -1.17 26.32
CA ASN A 440 -0.98 -0.57 26.94
C ASN A 440 -0.79 -0.21 28.43
N ALA A 441 0.46 0.03 28.85
CA ALA A 441 0.86 0.26 30.24
C ALA A 441 1.99 1.29 30.33
N ARG A 442 1.74 2.49 30.87
CA ARG A 442 2.73 3.59 30.96
C ARG A 442 3.89 3.31 31.92
N ASP A 443 3.64 2.51 32.95
CA ASP A 443 4.57 2.16 34.01
C ASP A 443 5.64 1.14 33.58
N GLN A 444 5.53 0.58 32.37
CA GLN A 444 6.50 -0.39 31.83
C GLN A 444 7.66 0.28 31.05
N GLY A 445 8.07 1.48 31.48
CA GLY A 445 9.22 2.17 30.90
C GLY A 445 10.53 1.37 31.00
N ASP A 446 10.68 0.55 32.04
CA ASP A 446 11.84 -0.32 32.24
C ASP A 446 11.95 -1.41 31.15
N TYR A 447 10.81 -1.91 30.65
CA TYR A 447 10.83 -2.86 29.52
C TYR A 447 11.29 -2.18 28.23
N ILE A 448 10.85 -0.93 27.99
CA ILE A 448 11.35 -0.16 26.85
C ILE A 448 12.85 0.11 26.99
N GLN A 449 13.35 0.33 28.22
CA GLN A 449 14.78 0.43 28.46
C GLN A 449 15.50 -0.88 28.11
N SER A 450 14.97 -2.04 28.52
CA SER A 450 15.61 -3.31 28.19
C SER A 450 15.65 -3.58 26.67
N LEU A 451 14.68 -3.08 25.90
CA LEU A 451 14.73 -3.12 24.43
C LEU A 451 15.84 -2.24 23.85
N LEU A 452 16.10 -1.08 24.45
CA LEU A 452 17.20 -0.18 24.08
C LEU A 452 18.55 -0.81 24.43
N ASP A 453 18.67 -1.39 25.62
CA ASP A 453 19.89 -2.05 26.07
C ASP A 453 20.30 -3.21 25.14
N ASP A 454 19.35 -4.04 24.70
CA ASP A 454 19.60 -5.12 23.73
C ASP A 454 20.05 -4.58 22.35
N LEU A 455 19.57 -3.42 21.92
CA LEU A 455 20.03 -2.78 20.68
C LEU A 455 21.43 -2.19 20.83
N GLU A 456 21.72 -1.58 21.98
CA GLU A 456 23.03 -0.97 22.28
C GLU A 456 24.12 -2.04 22.48
N GLU A 457 23.83 -3.12 23.19
CA GLU A 457 24.74 -4.27 23.37
C GLU A 457 25.11 -4.91 22.02
N ARG A 458 24.16 -4.96 21.09
CA ARG A 458 24.38 -5.42 19.71
C ARG A 458 25.04 -4.38 18.79
N GLY A 459 25.32 -3.19 19.30
CA GLY A 459 25.89 -2.09 18.52
C GLY A 459 25.00 -1.66 17.35
N LEU A 460 23.68 -1.76 17.49
CA LEU A 460 22.70 -1.29 16.48
C LEU A 460 22.24 0.14 16.74
N ILE A 461 22.40 0.63 17.96
CA ILE A 461 22.17 2.02 18.37
C ILE A 461 23.33 2.50 19.24
N THR A 462 23.43 3.81 19.39
CA THR A 462 24.38 4.48 20.29
C THR A 462 23.61 5.50 21.13
N TYR A 463 24.11 5.77 22.34
CA TYR A 463 23.54 6.80 23.21
C TYR A 463 24.58 7.91 23.47
N GLU A 464 24.41 9.05 22.81
CA GLU A 464 25.30 10.21 22.90
C GLU A 464 24.48 11.48 23.12
N ASP A 465 25.01 12.45 23.90
CA ASP A 465 24.36 13.74 24.18
C ASP A 465 22.88 13.63 24.65
N LYS A 466 22.59 12.60 25.44
CA LYS A 466 21.25 12.26 25.97
C LYS A 466 20.23 11.83 24.90
N ARG A 467 20.69 11.43 23.71
CA ARG A 467 19.86 10.97 22.60
C ARG A 467 20.33 9.62 22.09
N TYR A 468 19.37 8.82 21.66
CA TYR A 468 19.66 7.58 20.93
C TYR A 468 19.84 7.89 19.44
N GLY A 469 20.85 7.32 18.82
CA GLY A 469 21.15 7.42 17.39
C GLY A 469 21.64 6.10 16.83
N LEU A 470 21.85 6.02 15.52
CA LEU A 470 22.48 4.86 14.89
C LEU A 470 24.01 4.96 15.00
N PRO A 471 24.74 3.85 15.22
CA PRO A 471 26.20 3.86 15.29
C PRO A 471 26.79 4.30 13.96
N GLY A 472 27.84 5.13 14.04
CA GLY A 472 28.49 5.77 12.90
C GLY A 472 28.60 4.87 11.67
N HIS A 473 27.88 5.22 10.62
CA HIS A 473 27.91 4.54 9.33
C HIS A 473 29.19 4.92 8.55
N SER A 474 30.37 4.74 9.14
CA SER A 474 31.64 5.08 8.48
C SER A 474 31.97 4.17 7.27
N ALA A 475 31.19 3.11 7.05
CA ALA A 475 31.35 2.17 5.96
C ALA A 475 30.01 1.93 5.25
N ILE A 476 30.03 2.00 3.93
CA ILE A 476 28.90 1.64 3.07
C ILE A 476 29.07 0.15 2.73
N PRO A 477 28.32 -0.77 3.37
CA PRO A 477 28.66 -2.20 3.41
C PRO A 477 28.55 -2.89 2.05
N PHE A 478 27.82 -2.29 1.11
CA PHE A 478 27.65 -2.78 -0.26
C PHE A 478 28.54 -2.03 -1.27
N ALA A 479 29.46 -1.16 -0.82
CA ALA A 479 30.30 -0.35 -1.73
C ALA A 479 31.24 -1.18 -2.61
N ASP A 480 31.58 -2.39 -2.18
CA ASP A 480 32.49 -3.30 -2.89
C ASP A 480 31.75 -4.38 -3.71
N GLU A 481 30.41 -4.33 -3.74
CA GLU A 481 29.61 -5.23 -4.56
C GLU A 481 29.95 -5.05 -6.05
N PRO A 482 30.31 -6.13 -6.78
CA PRO A 482 30.70 -6.02 -8.19
C PRO A 482 29.63 -5.35 -9.06
N ALA A 483 28.35 -5.60 -8.78
CA ALA A 483 27.24 -5.01 -9.50
C ALA A 483 27.12 -3.49 -9.30
N LEU A 484 27.69 -2.93 -8.23
CA LEU A 484 27.57 -1.52 -7.86
C LEU A 484 28.80 -0.69 -8.24
N GLN A 485 29.87 -1.32 -8.74
CA GLN A 485 31.12 -0.66 -9.09
C GLN A 485 30.93 0.56 -10.02
N LEU A 486 30.04 0.44 -11.02
CA LEU A 486 29.78 1.53 -11.96
C LEU A 486 29.03 2.71 -11.31
N ILE A 487 28.02 2.43 -10.50
CA ILE A 487 27.28 3.48 -9.78
C ILE A 487 28.19 4.18 -8.78
N ARG A 488 29.03 3.41 -8.07
CA ARG A 488 30.03 3.95 -7.16
C ARG A 488 30.99 4.88 -7.91
N TYR A 489 31.51 4.46 -9.06
CA TYR A 489 32.36 5.31 -9.90
C TYR A 489 31.66 6.63 -10.25
N ASP A 490 30.40 6.58 -10.68
CA ASP A 490 29.63 7.78 -11.01
C ASP A 490 29.47 8.72 -9.79
N ILE A 491 29.16 8.16 -8.62
CA ILE A 491 29.01 8.92 -7.37
C ILE A 491 30.35 9.53 -6.94
N GLU A 492 31.45 8.79 -7.05
CA GLU A 492 32.77 9.28 -6.64
C GLU A 492 33.28 10.42 -7.54
N HIS A 493 32.94 10.39 -8.83
CA HIS A 493 33.47 11.32 -9.82
C HIS A 493 32.52 12.49 -10.16
N VAL A 494 31.31 12.50 -9.63
CA VAL A 494 30.38 13.61 -9.88
C VAL A 494 30.85 14.89 -9.18
N GLN A 495 30.96 15.97 -9.95
CA GLN A 495 31.26 17.29 -9.40
C GLN A 495 29.96 18.01 -9.01
N LEU A 496 29.77 18.21 -7.72
CA LEU A 496 28.66 18.98 -7.19
C LEU A 496 28.95 20.48 -7.27
N PRO A 497 28.02 21.32 -7.76
CA PRO A 497 28.20 22.78 -7.79
C PRO A 497 28.56 23.37 -6.42
N ASP A 498 29.44 24.37 -6.40
CA ASP A 498 29.89 25.04 -5.17
C ASP A 498 28.75 25.73 -4.41
N THR A 499 27.73 26.18 -5.14
CA THR A 499 26.56 26.85 -4.58
C THR A 499 25.52 25.88 -4.00
N LEU A 500 25.71 24.57 -4.14
CA LEU A 500 24.74 23.56 -3.72
C LEU A 500 24.93 23.22 -2.22
N PRO A 501 23.90 23.45 -1.37
CA PRO A 501 23.99 23.12 0.06
C PRO A 501 24.35 21.65 0.29
N ARG A 502 25.41 21.41 1.07
CA ARG A 502 25.87 20.07 1.47
C ARG A 502 25.10 19.60 2.72
N THR A 503 23.80 19.36 2.53
CA THR A 503 22.88 19.02 3.63
C THR A 503 21.98 17.86 3.24
N GLN A 504 21.58 17.04 4.20
CA GLN A 504 20.64 15.93 3.97
C GLN A 504 19.29 16.39 3.40
N GLU A 505 18.75 17.50 3.90
CA GLU A 505 17.50 18.08 3.37
C GLU A 505 17.60 18.38 1.87
N LYS A 506 18.79 18.81 1.42
CA LYS A 506 19.05 19.06 0.01
C LYS A 506 19.12 17.76 -0.79
N ALA A 507 19.74 16.70 -0.26
CA ALA A 507 19.72 15.37 -0.89
C ALA A 507 18.28 14.86 -1.11
N ARG A 508 17.44 14.95 -0.07
CA ARG A 508 16.01 14.61 -0.15
C ARG A 508 15.25 15.46 -1.16
N SER A 509 15.49 16.76 -1.17
CA SER A 509 14.88 17.67 -2.16
C SER A 509 15.27 17.31 -3.58
N LEU A 510 16.54 16.98 -3.84
CA LEU A 510 17.04 16.59 -5.16
C LEU A 510 16.43 15.26 -5.63
N ALA A 511 16.32 14.27 -4.75
CA ALA A 511 15.66 13.01 -5.07
C ALA A 511 14.18 13.22 -5.43
N LYS A 512 13.47 14.08 -4.69
CA LYS A 512 12.07 14.44 -5.01
C LYS A 512 11.96 15.13 -6.38
N THR A 513 12.87 16.05 -6.69
CA THR A 513 12.93 16.70 -8.01
C THR A 513 13.23 15.68 -9.11
N ALA A 514 14.18 14.77 -8.89
CA ALA A 514 14.55 13.73 -9.83
C ALA A 514 13.37 12.80 -10.16
N MET A 515 12.55 12.45 -9.16
CA MET A 515 11.35 11.65 -9.32
C MET A 515 10.35 12.31 -10.28
N LEU A 516 10.09 13.60 -10.11
CA LEU A 516 9.18 14.37 -10.97
C LEU A 516 9.72 14.51 -12.41
N GLN A 517 11.04 14.59 -12.56
CA GLN A 517 11.70 14.72 -13.86
C GLN A 517 11.70 13.43 -14.68
N ARG A 518 11.58 12.25 -14.04
CA ARG A 518 11.76 10.94 -14.70
C ARG A 518 10.87 10.73 -15.92
N SER A 519 9.64 11.27 -15.92
CA SER A 519 8.70 11.14 -17.05
C SER A 519 8.91 12.15 -18.18
N GLN A 520 9.70 13.21 -17.94
CA GLN A 520 9.87 14.34 -18.86
C GLN A 520 11.29 14.44 -19.41
N ASP A 521 12.30 14.21 -18.56
CA ASP A 521 13.72 14.36 -18.88
C ASP A 521 14.56 13.38 -18.06
N PHE A 522 14.94 12.27 -18.70
CA PHE A 522 15.80 11.24 -18.11
C PHE A 522 17.18 11.77 -17.71
N ALA A 523 17.78 12.66 -18.50
CA ALA A 523 19.12 13.17 -18.22
C ALA A 523 19.11 14.16 -17.03
N ALA A 524 18.09 15.00 -16.92
CA ALA A 524 17.90 15.84 -15.72
C ALA A 524 17.61 14.99 -14.48
N SER A 525 16.73 14.00 -14.60
CA SER A 525 16.40 13.07 -13.51
C SER A 525 17.65 12.30 -13.02
N ALA A 526 18.45 11.74 -13.94
CA ALA A 526 19.67 11.01 -13.61
C ALA A 526 20.68 11.91 -12.88
N ARG A 527 20.90 13.15 -13.34
CA ARG A 527 21.78 14.11 -12.67
C ARG A 527 21.30 14.47 -11.26
N SER A 528 20.00 14.73 -11.10
CA SER A 528 19.42 15.07 -9.79
C SER A 528 19.56 13.91 -8.80
N TYR A 529 19.30 12.67 -9.23
CA TYR A 529 19.53 11.49 -8.38
C TYR A 529 21.01 11.27 -8.09
N LEU A 530 21.90 11.48 -9.06
CA LEU A 530 23.34 11.34 -8.85
C LEU A 530 23.87 12.34 -7.81
N PHE A 531 23.37 13.58 -7.85
CA PHE A 531 23.69 14.58 -6.83
C PHE A 531 23.14 14.20 -5.46
N ALA A 532 21.91 13.68 -5.40
CA ALA A 532 21.34 13.16 -4.15
C ALA A 532 22.16 12.00 -3.59
N CYS A 533 22.60 11.06 -4.45
CA CYS A 533 23.47 9.96 -4.08
C CYS A 533 24.78 10.48 -3.51
N ARG A 534 25.45 11.43 -4.17
CA ARG A 534 26.72 11.99 -3.68
C ARG A 534 26.57 12.66 -2.32
N LEU A 535 25.57 13.53 -2.16
CA LEU A 535 25.33 14.20 -0.88
C LEU A 535 25.03 13.21 0.24
N GLN A 536 24.24 12.18 -0.05
CA GLN A 536 23.89 11.15 0.93
C GLN A 536 25.08 10.23 1.23
N TRP A 537 25.91 9.91 0.24
CA TRP A 537 27.12 9.12 0.38
C TRP A 537 28.12 9.83 1.29
N ASP A 538 28.40 11.10 1.00
CA ASP A 538 29.28 11.95 1.83
C ASP A 538 28.76 12.05 3.27
N ALA A 539 27.44 12.24 3.45
CA ALA A 539 26.82 12.33 4.77
C ALA A 539 26.89 11.00 5.54
N VAL A 540 26.73 9.86 4.85
CA VAL A 540 26.89 8.54 5.45
C VAL A 540 28.34 8.33 5.88
N GLU A 541 29.32 8.56 5.00
CA GLU A 541 30.75 8.44 5.32
C GLU A 541 31.20 9.36 6.46
N ALA A 542 30.65 10.57 6.52
CA ALA A 542 30.93 11.53 7.60
C ALA A 542 30.27 11.16 8.94
N GLY A 543 29.33 10.20 8.94
CA GLY A 543 28.57 9.82 10.14
C GLY A 543 27.55 10.88 10.55
N ASP A 544 27.00 11.65 9.60
CA ASP A 544 26.07 12.74 9.90
C ASP A 544 24.76 12.21 10.55
N PRO A 545 24.28 12.85 11.64
CA PRO A 545 23.02 12.46 12.29
C PRO A 545 21.84 12.48 11.33
N GLY A 546 21.18 11.32 11.17
CA GLY A 546 20.02 11.16 10.29
C GLY A 546 20.35 10.63 8.89
N ALA A 547 21.63 10.52 8.49
CA ALA A 547 22.03 9.90 7.23
C ALA A 547 21.84 8.38 7.29
N SER A 548 20.84 7.84 6.59
CA SER A 548 20.56 6.41 6.56
C SER A 548 21.10 5.72 5.31
N LEU A 549 21.54 4.48 5.47
CA LEU A 549 21.88 3.58 4.35
C LEU A 549 20.64 3.24 3.51
N GLU A 550 19.44 3.23 4.11
CA GLU A 550 18.18 3.00 3.40
C GLU A 550 17.90 4.12 2.38
N ASP A 551 18.05 5.39 2.77
CA ASP A 551 17.89 6.53 1.87
C ASP A 551 18.96 6.50 0.76
N LEU A 552 20.21 6.15 1.10
CA LEU A 552 21.28 6.00 0.11
C LEU A 552 20.97 4.91 -0.92
N ARG A 553 20.60 3.70 -0.47
CA ARG A 553 20.21 2.59 -1.36
C ARG A 553 19.03 2.96 -2.25
N TRP A 554 18.05 3.67 -1.70
CA TRP A 554 16.91 4.17 -2.47
C TRP A 554 17.33 5.14 -3.59
N TYR A 555 18.19 6.11 -3.28
CA TYR A 555 18.73 7.04 -4.28
C TYR A 555 19.53 6.31 -5.36
N MET A 556 20.39 5.36 -4.96
CA MET A 556 21.22 4.59 -5.87
C MET A 556 20.37 3.72 -6.82
N ALA A 557 19.35 3.01 -6.31
CA ALA A 557 18.45 2.23 -7.15
C ALA A 557 17.63 3.13 -8.10
N SER A 558 17.23 4.32 -7.64
CA SER A 558 16.52 5.29 -8.47
C SER A 558 17.41 5.85 -9.59
N TYR A 559 18.67 6.16 -9.27
CA TYR A 559 19.68 6.56 -10.23
C TYR A 559 19.91 5.46 -11.28
N ALA A 560 20.15 4.23 -10.83
CA ALA A 560 20.38 3.05 -11.67
C ALA A 560 19.28 2.88 -12.72
N SER A 561 18.02 2.92 -12.28
CA SER A 561 16.86 2.73 -13.17
C SER A 561 16.68 3.87 -14.17
N VAL A 562 16.88 5.14 -13.77
CA VAL A 562 16.82 6.27 -14.73
C VAL A 562 17.97 6.18 -15.72
N LYS A 563 19.18 5.88 -15.26
CA LYS A 563 20.37 5.84 -16.10
C LYS A 563 20.32 4.70 -17.11
N ALA A 564 19.83 3.53 -16.69
CA ALA A 564 19.53 2.40 -17.55
C ALA A 564 18.51 2.79 -18.64
N GLY A 565 17.44 3.51 -18.27
CA GLY A 565 16.44 4.04 -19.21
C GLY A 565 17.01 5.08 -20.19
N GLU A 566 17.83 6.01 -19.69
CA GLU A 566 18.49 7.04 -20.51
C GLU A 566 19.35 6.40 -21.60
N LEU A 567 20.24 5.48 -21.21
CA LEU A 567 21.15 4.80 -22.15
C LEU A 567 20.40 3.92 -23.14
N SER A 568 19.48 3.09 -22.67
CA SER A 568 18.80 2.13 -23.54
C SER A 568 17.72 2.75 -24.43
N GLN A 569 16.92 3.69 -23.92
CA GLN A 569 15.76 4.23 -24.65
C GLN A 569 16.10 5.48 -25.46
N ILE A 570 16.95 6.35 -24.94
CA ILE A 570 17.31 7.61 -25.61
C ILE A 570 18.54 7.41 -26.49
N HIS A 571 19.64 6.92 -25.90
CA HIS A 571 20.92 6.79 -26.60
C HIS A 571 21.06 5.50 -27.41
N ARG A 572 20.16 4.53 -27.22
CA ARG A 572 20.20 3.17 -27.81
C ARG A 572 21.50 2.42 -27.52
N ASP A 573 22.11 2.73 -26.38
CA ASP A 573 23.32 2.10 -25.89
C ASP A 573 22.97 0.97 -24.91
N TYR A 574 22.57 -0.16 -25.49
CA TYR A 574 22.08 -1.31 -24.72
C TYR A 574 23.21 -1.94 -23.88
N ALA A 575 24.40 -2.08 -24.47
CA ALA A 575 25.53 -2.71 -23.80
C ALA A 575 25.96 -1.94 -22.54
N ASN A 576 26.08 -0.62 -22.61
CA ASN A 576 26.45 0.19 -21.43
C ASN A 576 25.27 0.43 -20.49
N SER A 577 24.02 0.20 -20.91
CA SER A 577 22.86 0.23 -20.00
C SER A 577 22.78 -0.99 -19.07
N ARG A 578 23.27 -2.16 -19.52
CA ARG A 578 23.14 -3.45 -18.79
C ARG A 578 23.67 -3.40 -17.35
N PRO A 579 24.87 -2.85 -17.05
CA PRO A 579 25.36 -2.76 -15.68
C PRO A 579 24.44 -1.96 -14.74
N TYR A 580 23.75 -0.92 -15.23
CA TYR A 580 22.81 -0.15 -14.42
C TYR A 580 21.52 -0.93 -14.11
N TYR A 581 21.06 -1.80 -15.02
CA TYR A 581 19.98 -2.75 -14.71
C TYR A 581 20.42 -3.72 -13.61
N LEU A 582 21.61 -4.31 -13.72
CA LEU A 582 22.13 -5.24 -12.72
C LEU A 582 22.33 -4.58 -11.36
N ALA A 583 22.86 -3.35 -11.33
CA ALA A 583 22.98 -2.56 -10.11
C ALA A 583 21.62 -2.28 -9.46
N PHE A 584 20.59 -1.97 -10.25
CA PHE A 584 19.22 -1.84 -9.75
C PHE A 584 18.73 -3.15 -9.11
N PHE A 585 18.87 -4.28 -9.79
CA PHE A 585 18.41 -5.57 -9.25
C PHE A 585 19.20 -6.01 -8.02
N ASN A 586 20.50 -5.71 -7.96
CA ASN A 586 21.33 -5.99 -6.78
C ASN A 586 20.90 -5.17 -5.56
N LEU A 587 20.53 -3.89 -5.76
CA LEU A 587 20.04 -3.05 -4.67
C LEU A 587 18.63 -3.44 -4.19
N VAL A 588 17.76 -3.86 -5.11
CA VAL A 588 16.35 -4.17 -4.85
C VAL A 588 16.15 -5.69 -4.65
N GLN A 589 16.45 -6.16 -3.44
CA GLN A 589 16.32 -7.56 -3.04
C GLN A 589 14.93 -7.86 -2.47
N GLU A 590 14.47 -9.10 -2.65
CA GLU A 590 13.25 -9.58 -2.03
C GLU A 590 13.35 -9.54 -0.50
N ASP A 591 12.23 -9.31 0.19
CA ASP A 591 12.16 -9.18 1.65
C ASP A 591 12.89 -7.96 2.27
N ASP A 592 13.43 -7.06 1.45
CA ASP A 592 14.01 -5.77 1.85
C ASP A 592 12.95 -4.64 1.88
N PRO A 593 13.00 -3.68 2.83
CA PRO A 593 12.14 -2.49 2.81
C PRO A 593 12.13 -1.73 1.47
N LEU A 594 13.25 -1.71 0.75
CA LEU A 594 13.38 -1.06 -0.56
C LEU A 594 12.55 -1.76 -1.65
N TRP A 595 12.33 -3.08 -1.52
CA TRP A 595 11.51 -3.88 -2.43
C TRP A 595 10.13 -3.26 -2.62
N SER A 596 9.44 -2.98 -1.52
CA SER A 596 8.08 -2.43 -1.52
C SER A 596 8.03 -1.05 -2.17
N ARG A 597 9.04 -0.22 -1.97
CA ARG A 597 9.12 1.13 -2.57
C ARG A 597 9.40 1.11 -4.07
N MET A 598 10.06 0.07 -4.56
CA MET A 598 10.48 -0.04 -5.96
C MET A 598 9.67 -1.03 -6.78
N ARG A 599 8.67 -1.70 -6.18
CA ARG A 599 7.91 -2.81 -6.76
C ARG A 599 7.41 -2.53 -8.18
N GLY A 600 6.76 -1.39 -8.40
CA GLY A 600 6.22 -1.00 -9.71
C GLY A 600 7.28 -0.82 -10.82
N LEU A 601 8.57 -0.71 -10.46
CA LEU A 601 9.66 -0.61 -11.44
C LEU A 601 10.30 -1.96 -11.77
N ILE A 602 10.08 -3.00 -10.96
CA ILE A 602 10.79 -4.27 -11.10
C ILE A 602 10.42 -4.97 -12.41
N ASN A 603 9.12 -5.03 -12.70
CA ASN A 603 8.58 -5.62 -13.92
C ASN A 603 9.06 -4.89 -15.18
N PRO A 604 8.85 -3.56 -15.28
CA PRO A 604 9.36 -2.80 -16.41
C PRO A 604 10.87 -2.96 -16.59
N MET A 605 11.64 -2.89 -15.50
CA MET A 605 13.10 -3.04 -15.55
C MET A 605 13.51 -4.42 -16.08
N LEU A 606 12.88 -5.51 -15.62
CA LEU A 606 13.14 -6.87 -16.12
C LEU A 606 12.78 -7.02 -17.59
N SER A 607 11.60 -6.52 -17.98
CA SER A 607 11.13 -6.56 -19.36
C SER A 607 12.11 -5.81 -20.28
N TYR A 608 12.49 -4.58 -19.93
CA TYR A 608 13.46 -3.81 -20.71
C TYR A 608 14.83 -4.47 -20.74
N TYR A 609 15.29 -5.01 -19.61
CA TYR A 609 16.58 -5.70 -19.52
C TYR A 609 16.67 -6.78 -20.60
N TRP A 610 15.73 -7.71 -20.68
CA TRP A 610 15.77 -8.77 -21.70
C TRP A 610 15.36 -8.31 -23.10
N VAL A 611 14.36 -7.43 -23.24
CA VAL A 611 13.91 -6.90 -24.55
C VAL A 611 15.03 -6.14 -25.27
N ASN A 612 15.91 -5.48 -24.52
CA ASN A 612 17.05 -4.77 -25.10
C ASN A 612 18.00 -5.71 -25.86
N ALA A 613 18.01 -7.02 -25.59
CA ALA A 613 18.79 -8.00 -26.36
C ALA A 613 18.33 -8.08 -27.84
N TRP A 614 17.02 -8.04 -28.10
CA TRP A 614 16.50 -7.98 -29.48
C TRP A 614 16.92 -6.69 -30.17
N ARG A 615 16.89 -5.57 -29.44
CA ARG A 615 17.22 -4.26 -29.98
C ARG A 615 18.71 -4.12 -30.28
N GLU A 616 19.56 -4.68 -29.41
CA GLU A 616 21.02 -4.75 -29.59
C GLU A 616 21.38 -5.54 -30.85
N LEU A 617 20.65 -6.61 -31.15
CA LEU A 617 20.86 -7.44 -32.34
C LEU A 617 20.07 -6.99 -33.59
N GLY A 618 19.33 -5.88 -33.52
CA GLY A 618 18.55 -5.36 -34.65
C GLY A 618 17.32 -6.22 -35.04
N LEU A 619 16.85 -7.08 -34.15
CA LEU A 619 15.73 -8.02 -34.38
C LEU A 619 14.38 -7.35 -34.12
N THR A 620 13.95 -6.45 -35.01
CA THR A 620 12.72 -5.63 -34.81
C THR A 620 11.42 -6.37 -35.09
N ALA A 621 11.40 -7.34 -35.99
CA ALA A 621 10.18 -8.04 -36.44
C ALA A 621 9.60 -9.05 -35.41
N ALA A 622 10.41 -9.50 -34.46
CA ALA A 622 10.05 -10.46 -33.41
C ALA A 622 10.24 -9.89 -32.00
N ASN A 623 10.33 -8.56 -31.88
CA ASN A 623 10.61 -7.89 -30.62
C ASN A 623 9.37 -7.91 -29.71
N PRO A 624 9.43 -8.50 -28.50
CA PRO A 624 8.32 -8.47 -27.57
C PRO A 624 7.94 -7.03 -27.20
N SER A 625 6.64 -6.76 -27.08
CA SER A 625 6.16 -5.48 -26.58
C SER A 625 6.33 -5.45 -25.06
N HIS A 626 7.25 -4.61 -24.58
CA HIS A 626 7.56 -4.43 -23.16
C HIS A 626 6.36 -4.04 -22.29
N ASN A 627 5.28 -3.49 -22.86
CA ASN A 627 4.06 -3.11 -22.14
C ASN A 627 3.00 -4.22 -22.04
N THR A 628 3.12 -5.28 -22.83
CA THR A 628 2.04 -6.29 -22.99
C THR A 628 2.53 -7.73 -22.85
N THR A 629 3.84 -7.94 -22.71
CA THR A 629 4.45 -9.27 -22.56
C THR A 629 5.14 -9.33 -21.21
N SER A 630 4.83 -10.34 -20.41
CA SER A 630 5.42 -10.50 -19.07
C SER A 630 6.92 -10.84 -19.16
N PRO A 631 7.73 -10.56 -18.14
CA PRO A 631 9.14 -10.99 -18.13
C PRO A 631 9.31 -12.50 -18.34
N ALA A 632 8.42 -13.32 -17.77
CA ALA A 632 8.41 -14.76 -17.96
C ALA A 632 8.23 -15.15 -19.43
N GLU A 633 7.26 -14.53 -20.13
CA GLU A 633 7.06 -14.76 -21.57
C GLU A 633 8.23 -14.24 -22.41
N ILE A 634 8.81 -13.09 -22.05
CA ILE A 634 10.01 -12.55 -22.71
C ILE A 634 11.17 -13.54 -22.57
N ALA A 635 11.41 -14.08 -21.38
CA ALA A 635 12.46 -15.06 -21.13
C ALA A 635 12.28 -16.33 -21.97
N VAL A 636 11.07 -16.89 -22.01
CA VAL A 636 10.77 -18.07 -22.85
C VAL A 636 10.97 -17.78 -24.34
N ASN A 637 10.50 -16.62 -24.81
CA ASN A 637 10.65 -16.19 -26.20
C ASN A 637 12.13 -16.00 -26.58
N ALA A 638 12.95 -15.44 -25.68
CA ALA A 638 14.38 -15.26 -25.90
C ALA A 638 15.11 -16.61 -25.96
N ALA A 639 14.87 -17.45 -24.96
CA ALA A 639 15.53 -18.74 -24.78
C ALA A 639 15.26 -19.70 -25.96
N ASN A 640 14.07 -19.61 -26.56
CA ASN A 640 13.66 -20.48 -27.65
C ASN A 640 13.64 -19.81 -29.03
N HIS A 641 14.26 -18.64 -29.17
CA HIS A 641 14.27 -17.88 -30.43
C HIS A 641 15.11 -18.59 -31.51
N GLN A 642 14.75 -18.47 -32.78
CA GLN A 642 15.50 -19.10 -33.89
C GLN A 642 16.92 -18.52 -34.10
N ASN A 643 17.22 -17.37 -33.50
CA ASN A 643 18.52 -16.70 -33.63
C ASN A 643 19.45 -17.15 -32.49
N PRO A 644 20.56 -17.85 -32.79
CA PRO A 644 21.47 -18.36 -31.75
C PRO A 644 22.23 -17.26 -31.01
N GLU A 645 22.44 -16.08 -31.61
CA GLU A 645 23.09 -14.94 -30.94
C GLU A 645 22.19 -14.34 -29.87
N LEU A 646 20.87 -14.26 -30.12
CA LEU A 646 19.90 -13.80 -29.14
C LEU A 646 19.82 -14.76 -27.94
N GLN A 647 19.80 -16.07 -28.19
CA GLN A 647 19.81 -17.07 -27.11
C GLN A 647 21.06 -16.93 -26.24
N ARG A 648 22.24 -16.79 -26.86
CA ARG A 648 23.51 -16.59 -26.13
C ARG A 648 23.52 -15.29 -25.34
N LEU A 649 23.05 -14.20 -25.92
CA LEU A 649 22.98 -12.90 -25.25
C LEU A 649 22.01 -12.95 -24.06
N TRP A 650 20.82 -13.51 -24.26
CA TRP A 650 19.86 -13.72 -23.17
C TRP A 650 20.44 -14.61 -22.06
N PHE A 651 21.14 -15.70 -22.40
CA PHE A 651 21.78 -16.58 -21.43
C PHE A 651 22.79 -15.80 -20.57
N ALA A 652 23.70 -15.05 -21.20
CA ALA A 652 24.70 -14.24 -20.50
C ALA A 652 24.07 -13.16 -19.61
N MET A 653 23.02 -12.50 -20.09
CA MET A 653 22.28 -11.50 -19.32
C MET A 653 21.56 -12.12 -18.12
N THR A 654 20.96 -13.29 -18.29
CA THR A 654 20.24 -14.00 -17.23
C THR A 654 21.21 -14.55 -16.18
N GLN A 655 22.42 -14.98 -16.58
CA GLN A 655 23.47 -15.34 -15.64
C GLN A 655 23.93 -14.15 -14.78
N GLY A 656 24.13 -12.98 -15.39
CA GLY A 656 24.43 -11.76 -14.61
C GLY A 656 23.31 -11.37 -13.66
N LEU A 657 22.05 -11.63 -14.02
CA LEU A 657 20.90 -11.44 -13.13
C LEU A 657 20.88 -12.47 -11.99
N ALA A 658 21.29 -13.71 -12.24
CA ALA A 658 21.40 -14.75 -11.22
C ALA A 658 22.41 -14.37 -10.13
N GLU A 659 23.55 -13.82 -10.54
CA GLU A 659 24.58 -13.30 -9.62
C GLU A 659 24.09 -12.07 -8.86
N ALA A 660 23.40 -11.14 -9.54
CA ALA A 660 22.95 -9.89 -8.93
C ALA A 660 21.74 -10.07 -7.99
N ASN A 661 20.79 -10.92 -8.34
CA ASN A 661 19.54 -11.12 -7.61
C ASN A 661 18.94 -12.53 -7.88
N PRO A 662 19.42 -13.55 -7.16
CA PRO A 662 18.97 -14.93 -7.36
C PRO A 662 17.50 -15.14 -6.95
N GLY A 663 17.00 -14.39 -5.96
CA GLY A 663 15.61 -14.48 -5.51
C GLY A 663 14.61 -14.01 -6.57
N LEU A 664 14.90 -12.88 -7.22
CA LEU A 664 14.10 -12.36 -8.33
C LEU A 664 14.08 -13.34 -9.52
N LEU A 665 15.23 -13.91 -9.87
CA LEU A 665 15.31 -14.85 -10.98
C LEU A 665 14.56 -16.17 -10.67
N ARG A 666 14.63 -16.66 -9.42
CA ARG A 666 13.86 -17.83 -8.96
C ARG A 666 12.36 -17.60 -9.07
N ARG A 667 11.88 -16.39 -8.77
CA ARG A 667 10.47 -16.04 -8.98
C ARG A 667 10.07 -16.05 -10.45
N VAL A 668 10.91 -15.55 -11.35
CA VAL A 668 10.61 -15.64 -12.78
C VAL A 668 10.54 -17.10 -13.23
N ALA A 669 11.43 -17.98 -12.75
CA ALA A 669 11.37 -19.41 -13.03
C ALA A 669 10.04 -20.04 -12.56
N ASN A 670 9.61 -19.73 -11.34
CA ASN A 670 8.32 -20.18 -10.80
C ASN A 670 7.14 -19.66 -11.65
N GLN A 671 7.17 -18.40 -12.08
CA GLN A 671 6.14 -17.82 -12.94
C GLN A 671 6.07 -18.51 -14.30
N ILE A 672 7.23 -18.87 -14.89
CA ILE A 672 7.28 -19.64 -16.12
C ILE A 672 6.60 -21.01 -15.93
N ARG A 673 6.87 -21.71 -14.82
CA ARG A 673 6.23 -23.00 -14.50
C ARG A 673 4.70 -22.88 -14.37
N LEU A 674 4.21 -21.80 -13.74
CA LEU A 674 2.78 -21.56 -13.53
C LEU A 674 2.05 -21.14 -14.82
N SER A 675 2.68 -20.28 -15.63
CA SER A 675 2.02 -19.68 -16.80
C SER A 675 1.54 -20.69 -17.85
N ARG A 676 2.21 -21.85 -17.99
CA ARG A 676 1.79 -22.97 -18.86
C ARG A 676 2.32 -24.30 -18.35
N SER A 677 1.70 -24.82 -17.26
CA SER A 677 2.07 -26.07 -16.59
C SER A 677 2.31 -27.28 -17.52
N ASP A 678 1.65 -27.30 -18.69
CA ASP A 678 1.69 -28.44 -19.62
C ASP A 678 2.60 -28.22 -20.86
N SER A 679 3.27 -27.05 -20.97
CA SER A 679 4.15 -26.78 -22.12
C SER A 679 5.58 -27.26 -21.85
N PRO A 680 6.10 -28.25 -22.60
CA PRO A 680 7.46 -28.77 -22.36
C PRO A 680 8.55 -27.71 -22.57
N ILE A 681 8.29 -26.71 -23.41
CA ILE A 681 9.21 -25.59 -23.66
C ILE A 681 9.33 -24.70 -22.41
N TYR A 682 8.22 -24.41 -21.73
CA TYR A 682 8.23 -23.56 -20.54
C TYR A 682 8.95 -24.25 -19.39
N ALA A 683 8.66 -25.55 -19.18
CA ALA A 683 9.37 -26.36 -18.20
C ALA A 683 10.89 -26.38 -18.45
N GLN A 684 11.31 -26.60 -19.70
CA GLN A 684 12.73 -26.61 -20.05
C GLN A 684 13.43 -25.27 -19.78
N VAL A 685 12.77 -24.14 -20.08
CA VAL A 685 13.34 -22.81 -19.81
C VAL A 685 13.42 -22.55 -18.30
N ALA A 686 12.39 -22.93 -17.53
CA ALA A 686 12.42 -22.82 -16.07
C ALA A 686 13.55 -23.66 -15.46
N ASP A 687 13.72 -24.91 -15.91
CA ASP A 687 14.81 -25.79 -15.47
C ASP A 687 16.19 -25.21 -15.83
N THR A 688 16.32 -24.58 -17.01
CA THR A 688 17.56 -23.90 -17.44
C THR A 688 17.89 -22.74 -16.50
N ILE A 689 16.89 -21.95 -16.12
CA ILE A 689 17.07 -20.84 -15.17
C ILE A 689 17.43 -21.38 -13.76
N GLU A 690 16.79 -22.47 -13.32
CA GLU A 690 17.15 -23.11 -12.04
C GLU A 690 18.58 -23.64 -12.02
N GLN A 691 19.07 -24.19 -13.14
CA GLN A 691 20.47 -24.60 -13.25
C GLN A 691 21.44 -23.41 -13.13
N MET A 692 21.09 -22.25 -13.70
CA MET A 692 21.89 -21.02 -13.55
C MET A 692 21.94 -20.54 -12.09
N LEU A 693 20.90 -20.81 -11.30
CA LEU A 693 20.84 -20.45 -9.88
C LEU A 693 21.63 -21.41 -8.97
N MET A 694 22.03 -22.58 -9.49
CA MET A 694 22.83 -23.59 -8.76
C MET A 694 24.32 -23.55 -9.13
N ALA A 695 24.67 -22.81 -10.18
CA ALA A 695 26.03 -22.62 -10.66
C ALA A 695 26.68 -21.43 -9.97
#